data_AF-A0A7V6YX37-F1
#
_entry.id   AF-A0A7V6YX37-F1
#
_cell.length_a   1.000
_cell.length_b   1.000
_cell.length_c   1.000
_cell.angle_alpha   90.00
_cell.angle_beta   90.00
_cell.angle_gamma   90.00
#
_symmetry.space_group_name_H-M   'P 1'
#
loop_
_entity.id
_entity.type
_entity.pdbx_description
1 polymer ?
#
loop_
_entity_poly.entity_id
_entity_poly.type
_entity_poly.pdbx_seq_one_letter_code
_entity_poly.pdbx_strand_id
1 'polypeptide(L)'
;MNGELSETRRPGATTGVRSRRRRVPAAAAVLLAGSLPVLAAQAHFSASPPRAGPNDVGNFVGASFDADNAGGSGINENGGPHNGTANDRFTCVAHGRPLQGQTFITGANPNGYDLVSFSVRVAGYSNNIATGDNGTAWDLDDDAFFRIRIGEVRDGTNYFPLSHQYASVGGPGNPGQGRSANGPGVWMTFELDYPVRLDPNTLYGVDLGPVNGSSSHFEWLGIRDGATNGNPFASGSAYISGPGYFEIIPIEADRVFIAQLKPAEAPFAFAHPGALHSEADFIRMSNKVAQAAQPWKGSYDMLTVSPYAQLNWRPAPVEYIVRGGRGQNYTRSQQDAAAVYQLALRWRISGDTAYADRAVFILNAWANTLRGVRGDSNQSLAGGICGAQFACAAEMLSAYPGWVPADRRKFKDMMMRVFYTANDDFLHRHHDNCSTHYRLNWDTANMVSMLAIGVLCDNKAVFDQALDYFYRGDINGNIQNAVWFIHDNGLGQTEEAGRDQGHNNGGMNFLARFCQVAWNQGHDLFGYDNNRLLRGIEYLAKYNLFYDVPYVPHRTCDMRQTEAVVSEAGRGALDPMFELIHHHYVNIKGLSAPFSTRAAELLRPEPGPNTSIHPSQVDWFGFGTLTYTREPFEGDVPPSGLTAKVRGSRVLLNWWGSAYATNYVIKRATTRGGPYTTLATIPAHEDRMFWDTAPADGTAYYAVSALTPSGETANSGEVAVSLQPRLIAHLKFDETSGAHARDASGNGADGVLSAGGTWMAGRQGGAVHLARDRKQYVALPAGITTNLNDFTIATWVRLSSLSSWMRIWDFGFGSPLARVENTPTRYMFLSPRAGSGVVRFAITGSGGALEQQIDGTAPLPVGVWKHVAVTLSGSNGVLYVDGVPVGTNSQIHLTPAQLGHTTQNWLGRSQYADPYLDGMLDDFRIYDRALTPAQIAALAASTDPSVEAAAPRDVPGRRTSAASGGDEWRPDR
;
A
#
# COMPACT_ATOMS: atom_id res chain seq x y z
N MET A 1 -76.00 2.63 -12.16
CA MET A 1 -76.91 3.36 -11.25
C MET A 1 -76.10 4.44 -10.56
N ASN A 2 -76.43 5.70 -10.89
CA ASN A 2 -76.35 6.94 -10.13
C ASN A 2 -75.07 7.21 -9.29
N GLY A 3 -74.35 8.32 -9.46
CA GLY A 3 -74.73 9.57 -10.09
C GLY A 3 -73.55 10.53 -10.26
N GLU A 4 -73.87 11.56 -11.03
CA GLU A 4 -73.01 12.53 -11.68
C GLU A 4 -73.25 13.92 -11.02
N LEU A 5 -72.29 14.83 -11.22
CA LEU A 5 -72.42 16.31 -11.24
C LEU A 5 -72.43 17.11 -9.92
N SER A 6 -71.43 17.99 -9.74
CA SER A 6 -71.63 19.42 -10.01
C SER A 6 -70.31 20.20 -10.07
N GLU A 7 -70.12 20.94 -11.17
CA GLU A 7 -69.04 21.89 -11.47
C GLU A 7 -69.19 23.22 -10.70
N THR A 8 -68.09 23.98 -10.50
CA THR A 8 -67.82 25.22 -11.29
C THR A 8 -66.57 26.02 -10.84
N ARG A 9 -65.84 26.49 -11.87
CA ARG A 9 -64.98 27.70 -12.03
C ARG A 9 -63.49 27.74 -11.55
N ARG A 10 -62.61 27.87 -12.57
CA ARG A 10 -61.17 28.29 -12.61
C ARG A 10 -61.03 29.83 -12.34
N PRO A 11 -59.81 30.48 -12.31
CA PRO A 11 -58.43 30.04 -12.64
C PRO A 11 -57.29 30.53 -11.70
N GLY A 12 -56.07 29.96 -11.81
CA GLY A 12 -54.86 30.59 -11.23
C GLY A 12 -53.61 29.70 -11.12
N ALA A 13 -52.72 29.82 -12.11
CA ALA A 13 -51.24 29.83 -12.09
C ALA A 13 -50.39 28.93 -11.14
N THR A 14 -49.24 28.52 -11.72
CA THR A 14 -47.94 28.13 -11.12
C THR A 14 -47.70 26.66 -10.70
N THR A 15 -47.21 25.90 -11.68
CA THR A 15 -46.05 25.00 -11.65
C THR A 15 -45.41 24.69 -10.29
N GLY A 16 -45.66 23.48 -9.78
CA GLY A 16 -44.85 22.83 -8.76
C GLY A 16 -44.32 21.49 -9.27
N VAL A 17 -43.12 21.49 -9.85
CA VAL A 17 -42.38 20.25 -10.15
C VAL A 17 -42.01 19.61 -8.82
N ARG A 18 -42.71 18.54 -8.45
CA ARG A 18 -42.31 17.67 -7.33
C ARG A 18 -41.02 16.95 -7.73
N SER A 19 -39.88 17.46 -7.29
CA SER A 19 -38.63 16.70 -7.30
C SER A 19 -38.81 15.49 -6.38
N ARG A 20 -38.87 14.30 -6.99
CA ARG A 20 -38.72 13.05 -6.23
C ARG A 20 -37.29 13.04 -5.70
N ARG A 21 -37.12 13.48 -4.45
CA ARG A 21 -35.92 13.23 -3.64
C ARG A 21 -35.69 11.72 -3.60
N ARG A 22 -34.78 11.21 -4.43
CA ARG A 22 -34.12 9.93 -4.14
C ARG A 22 -33.23 10.22 -2.94
N ARG A 23 -33.67 9.76 -1.76
CA ARG A 23 -32.73 9.45 -0.68
C ARG A 23 -31.69 8.53 -1.28
N VAL A 24 -30.45 8.98 -1.39
CA VAL A 24 -29.30 8.10 -1.58
C VAL A 24 -29.36 7.16 -0.38
N PRO A 25 -29.58 5.85 -0.58
CA PRO A 25 -29.46 4.93 0.53
C PRO A 25 -28.01 5.04 1.00
N ALA A 26 -27.82 5.33 2.29
CA ALA A 26 -26.56 5.11 2.98
C ALA A 26 -26.29 3.59 2.90
N ALA A 27 -25.81 3.13 1.75
CA ALA A 27 -25.23 1.81 1.62
C ALA A 27 -23.96 1.85 2.47
N ALA A 28 -23.90 0.91 3.41
CA ALA A 28 -22.86 0.81 4.41
C ALA A 28 -21.48 1.08 3.81
N ALA A 29 -20.86 2.19 4.22
CA ALA A 29 -19.42 2.30 4.27
C ALA A 29 -18.97 1.26 5.31
N VAL A 30 -18.82 0.02 4.87
CA VAL A 30 -18.05 -0.97 5.60
C VAL A 30 -16.64 -0.38 5.62
N LEU A 31 -16.28 0.20 6.76
CA LEU A 31 -14.91 0.37 7.18
C LEU A 31 -14.24 -1.01 7.07
N LEU A 32 -13.61 -1.29 5.93
CA LEU A 32 -12.55 -2.30 5.81
C LEU A 32 -11.27 -1.76 6.48
N ALA A 33 -11.41 -1.21 7.68
CA ALA A 33 -10.35 -1.07 8.66
C ALA A 33 -10.30 -2.30 9.59
N GLY A 34 -11.01 -3.38 9.24
CA GLY A 34 -10.85 -4.69 9.84
C GLY A 34 -9.55 -5.30 9.35
N SER A 35 -8.60 -5.47 10.27
CA SER A 35 -7.45 -6.39 10.23
C SER A 35 -7.25 -7.10 8.89
N LEU A 36 -6.56 -6.45 7.97
CA LEU A 36 -6.00 -7.12 6.80
C LEU A 36 -4.59 -7.58 7.20
N PRO A 37 -4.39 -8.85 7.63
CA PRO A 37 -3.05 -9.36 7.80
C PRO A 37 -2.36 -9.31 6.43
N VAL A 38 -1.19 -8.66 6.35
CA VAL A 38 -0.31 -8.75 5.18
C VAL A 38 1.07 -9.12 5.68
N LEU A 39 1.43 -10.35 5.35
CA LEU A 39 2.78 -10.68 4.92
C LEU A 39 2.70 -10.75 3.39
N ALA A 40 3.84 -10.63 2.69
CA ALA A 40 3.91 -11.18 1.34
C ALA A 40 3.47 -12.63 1.44
N ALA A 41 2.79 -13.12 0.41
CA ALA A 41 2.55 -14.54 0.21
C ALA A 41 3.79 -15.34 0.68
N GLN A 42 3.68 -16.04 1.80
CA GLN A 42 4.76 -16.87 2.29
C GLN A 42 4.51 -18.27 1.74
N ALA A 43 5.55 -18.88 1.18
CA ALA A 43 5.45 -20.27 0.80
C ALA A 43 5.35 -21.12 2.07
N HIS A 44 4.33 -21.97 2.15
CA HIS A 44 4.14 -22.90 3.25
C HIS A 44 4.68 -24.28 2.90
N PHE A 45 5.48 -24.84 3.82
CA PHE A 45 6.12 -26.13 3.63
C PHE A 45 5.44 -27.23 4.45
N SER A 46 5.20 -28.38 3.82
CA SER A 46 4.59 -29.53 4.47
C SER A 46 5.16 -30.84 3.94
N ALA A 47 5.38 -31.82 4.83
CA ALA A 47 5.72 -33.19 4.44
C ALA A 47 4.51 -33.97 3.90
N SER A 48 3.29 -33.48 4.14
CA SER A 48 2.04 -34.08 3.66
C SER A 48 1.45 -33.29 2.49
N PRO A 49 0.83 -33.96 1.50
CA PRO A 49 0.16 -33.28 0.40
C PRO A 49 -1.00 -32.42 0.90
N PRO A 50 -1.26 -31.25 0.27
CA PRO A 50 -2.42 -30.45 0.60
C PRO A 50 -3.70 -31.19 0.24
N ARG A 51 -4.74 -31.00 1.05
CA ARG A 51 -6.04 -31.62 0.82
C ARG A 51 -6.74 -30.91 -0.35
N ALA A 52 -6.81 -31.57 -1.50
CA ALA A 52 -7.55 -31.06 -2.64
C ALA A 52 -9.06 -31.02 -2.36
N GLY A 53 -9.69 -29.89 -2.64
CA GLY A 53 -11.13 -29.70 -2.71
C GLY A 53 -11.74 -30.25 -4.02
N PRO A 54 -13.07 -30.27 -4.14
CA PRO A 54 -13.77 -30.85 -5.28
C PRO A 54 -13.55 -30.10 -6.61
N ASN A 55 -13.07 -28.86 -6.55
CA ASN A 55 -12.83 -28.02 -7.73
C ASN A 55 -11.33 -27.85 -8.04
N ASP A 56 -10.45 -28.35 -7.17
CA ASP A 56 -9.02 -28.16 -7.31
C ASP A 56 -8.48 -29.02 -8.45
N VAL A 57 -7.56 -28.46 -9.23
CA VAL A 57 -6.96 -29.15 -10.37
C VAL A 57 -5.62 -29.75 -9.93
N GLY A 58 -5.58 -31.07 -9.90
CA GLY A 58 -4.46 -31.83 -9.32
C GLY A 58 -3.39 -32.31 -10.30
N ASN A 59 -3.55 -32.09 -11.61
CA ASN A 59 -2.69 -32.62 -12.67
C ASN A 59 -2.62 -31.63 -13.86
N PHE A 60 -1.44 -31.47 -14.48
CA PHE A 60 -1.28 -30.71 -15.73
C PHE A 60 -1.81 -31.48 -16.94
N VAL A 61 -2.24 -30.76 -17.98
CA VAL A 61 -2.46 -31.33 -19.32
C VAL A 61 -1.09 -31.47 -19.98
N GLY A 62 -0.74 -32.68 -20.45
CA GLY A 62 0.61 -33.01 -20.92
C GLY A 62 1.14 -32.03 -21.96
N ALA A 63 2.35 -31.49 -21.71
CA ALA A 63 3.10 -30.78 -22.73
C ALA A 63 3.44 -31.73 -23.88
N SER A 64 3.30 -31.28 -25.13
CA SER A 64 4.01 -31.94 -26.22
C SER A 64 5.50 -31.89 -25.89
N PHE A 65 6.15 -33.04 -25.82
CA PHE A 65 7.61 -33.14 -25.64
C PHE A 65 8.28 -32.36 -26.76
N ASP A 66 8.68 -31.13 -26.49
CA ASP A 66 9.50 -30.36 -27.40
C ASP A 66 10.95 -30.55 -26.97
N ALA A 67 11.80 -30.94 -27.90
CA ALA A 67 13.24 -31.08 -27.68
C ALA A 67 13.91 -29.75 -27.26
N ASP A 68 13.16 -28.65 -27.32
CA ASP A 68 13.52 -27.30 -26.95
C ASP A 68 13.09 -26.92 -25.51
N ASN A 69 13.22 -27.84 -24.55
CA ASN A 69 13.34 -27.43 -23.15
C ASN A 69 14.50 -26.43 -23.09
N ALA A 70 14.24 -25.13 -22.85
CA ALA A 70 15.26 -24.09 -22.85
C ALA A 70 16.06 -24.11 -21.55
N GLY A 71 16.68 -25.27 -21.31
CA GLY A 71 17.90 -25.53 -20.57
C GLY A 71 18.84 -26.45 -21.36
N GLY A 72 18.47 -26.87 -22.58
CA GLY A 72 19.35 -27.51 -23.56
C GLY A 72 19.44 -26.63 -24.81
N SER A 73 20.65 -26.42 -25.31
CA SER A 73 21.04 -25.56 -26.44
C SER A 73 19.97 -25.30 -27.53
N GLY A 74 19.45 -24.07 -27.62
CA GLY A 74 18.92 -23.55 -28.88
C GLY A 74 20.08 -23.14 -29.80
N ILE A 75 20.06 -23.61 -31.04
CA ILE A 75 21.03 -23.24 -32.08
C ILE A 75 20.81 -21.79 -32.49
N ASN A 76 21.88 -20.97 -32.45
CA ASN A 76 21.94 -19.70 -33.17
C ASN A 76 22.67 -19.95 -34.50
N GLU A 77 22.28 -19.24 -35.56
CA GLU A 77 22.72 -19.37 -36.96
C GLU A 77 24.24 -19.16 -37.23
N ASN A 78 25.08 -18.99 -36.19
CA ASN A 78 26.46 -18.50 -36.33
C ASN A 78 27.58 -19.50 -35.90
N GLY A 79 27.27 -20.76 -35.58
CA GLY A 79 28.26 -21.86 -35.54
C GLY A 79 29.59 -21.64 -34.80
N GLY A 80 29.63 -20.84 -33.72
CA GLY A 80 30.87 -20.51 -32.98
C GLY A 80 31.18 -21.48 -31.83
N PRO A 81 32.46 -21.76 -31.50
CA PRO A 81 32.88 -22.81 -30.57
C PRO A 81 32.84 -22.45 -29.06
N HIS A 82 32.12 -21.41 -28.65
CA HIS A 82 32.02 -20.98 -27.24
C HIS A 82 30.58 -20.69 -26.79
N ASN A 83 29.67 -21.63 -27.05
CA ASN A 83 28.35 -21.66 -26.43
C ASN A 83 28.35 -22.73 -25.32
N GLY A 84 28.34 -22.31 -24.05
CA GLY A 84 28.22 -23.28 -22.94
C GLY A 84 28.73 -22.87 -21.55
N THR A 85 28.80 -21.58 -21.21
CA THR A 85 29.27 -21.15 -19.87
C THR A 85 28.37 -20.14 -19.15
N ALA A 86 27.17 -19.83 -19.66
CA ALA A 86 26.31 -18.79 -19.07
C ALA A 86 24.81 -19.12 -18.97
N ASN A 87 24.36 -20.33 -19.26
CA ASN A 87 22.93 -20.67 -19.27
C ASN A 87 22.66 -22.08 -18.74
N ASP A 88 22.47 -22.18 -17.41
CA ASP A 88 21.87 -23.31 -16.66
C ASP A 88 22.37 -23.36 -15.21
N ARG A 89 21.72 -22.68 -14.24
CA ARG A 89 21.94 -23.01 -12.81
C ARG A 89 20.74 -22.78 -11.88
N PHE A 90 19.73 -23.63 -11.69
CA PHE A 90 19.31 -24.90 -12.26
C PHE A 90 17.80 -25.00 -11.94
N THR A 91 16.99 -25.05 -13.00
CA THR A 91 15.53 -25.26 -13.10
C THR A 91 14.62 -24.51 -12.11
N CYS A 92 13.87 -23.54 -12.64
CA CYS A 92 12.62 -23.02 -12.10
C CYS A 92 11.58 -23.08 -13.24
N VAL A 93 10.30 -23.14 -12.87
CA VAL A 93 9.15 -23.42 -13.72
C VAL A 93 9.08 -22.46 -14.94
N ALA A 94 9.66 -22.93 -16.06
CA ALA A 94 9.64 -22.52 -17.48
C ALA A 94 10.10 -21.12 -17.96
N HIS A 95 10.62 -20.21 -17.13
CA HIS A 95 11.28 -18.97 -17.61
C HIS A 95 10.51 -18.18 -18.72
N GLY A 96 9.18 -18.14 -18.66
CA GLY A 96 8.32 -17.50 -19.66
C GLY A 96 7.79 -18.44 -20.74
N ARG A 97 7.85 -19.76 -20.53
CA ARG A 97 7.34 -20.81 -21.43
C ARG A 97 6.34 -21.76 -20.74
N PRO A 98 5.22 -21.27 -20.20
CA PRO A 98 4.30 -22.07 -19.36
C PRO A 98 3.69 -23.30 -20.05
N LEU A 99 3.74 -23.35 -21.38
CA LEU A 99 3.37 -24.51 -22.18
C LEU A 99 4.27 -25.74 -21.95
N GLN A 100 5.44 -25.58 -21.35
CA GLN A 100 6.40 -26.66 -21.05
C GLN A 100 6.03 -27.47 -19.80
N GLY A 101 4.72 -27.66 -19.55
CA GLY A 101 4.19 -28.56 -18.53
C GLY A 101 3.51 -27.90 -17.34
N GLN A 102 3.07 -26.64 -17.47
CA GLN A 102 2.61 -25.83 -16.33
C GLN A 102 1.19 -25.27 -16.50
N THR A 103 0.35 -26.00 -17.25
CA THR A 103 -0.98 -25.54 -17.61
C THR A 103 -2.12 -26.41 -17.11
N PHE A 104 -3.17 -25.76 -16.62
CA PHE A 104 -4.37 -26.42 -16.13
C PHE A 104 -5.61 -25.83 -16.81
N ILE A 105 -6.66 -26.63 -16.90
CA ILE A 105 -7.96 -26.23 -17.44
C ILE A 105 -8.94 -26.10 -16.28
N THR A 106 -9.62 -24.97 -16.18
CA THR A 106 -10.68 -24.76 -15.20
C THR A 106 -11.93 -25.58 -15.52
N GLY A 107 -12.74 -25.91 -14.51
CA GLY A 107 -14.01 -26.61 -14.71
C GLY A 107 -15.10 -25.73 -15.35
N ALA A 108 -16.33 -26.26 -15.41
CA ALA A 108 -17.44 -25.64 -16.14
C ALA A 108 -18.33 -24.68 -15.32
N ASN A 109 -17.88 -24.17 -14.16
CA ASN A 109 -18.68 -23.24 -13.36
C ASN A 109 -18.93 -21.94 -14.15
N PRO A 110 -20.19 -21.54 -14.45
CA PRO A 110 -20.46 -20.38 -15.30
C PRO A 110 -19.88 -19.06 -14.77
N ASN A 111 -19.66 -18.95 -13.46
CA ASN A 111 -19.06 -17.75 -12.85
C ASN A 111 -17.52 -17.78 -12.82
N GLY A 112 -16.91 -18.87 -13.28
CA GLY A 112 -15.47 -19.11 -13.20
C GLY A 112 -14.98 -19.51 -11.81
N TYR A 113 -13.69 -19.30 -11.56
CA TYR A 113 -13.01 -19.64 -10.31
C TYR A 113 -12.08 -18.52 -9.88
N ASP A 114 -11.84 -18.39 -8.59
CA ASP A 114 -10.72 -17.65 -8.05
C ASP A 114 -9.59 -18.63 -7.74
N LEU A 115 -8.43 -18.45 -8.38
CA LEU A 115 -7.20 -19.12 -7.99
C LEU A 115 -6.69 -18.45 -6.72
N VAL A 116 -6.67 -19.19 -5.61
CA VAL A 116 -6.31 -18.66 -4.29
C VAL A 116 -4.93 -19.11 -3.82
N SER A 117 -4.49 -20.28 -4.28
CA SER A 117 -3.16 -20.80 -4.02
C SER A 117 -2.81 -21.86 -5.06
N PHE A 118 -1.53 -22.20 -5.14
CA PHE A 118 -1.11 -23.44 -5.78
C PHE A 118 0.03 -24.08 -5.01
N SER A 119 0.12 -25.40 -5.08
CA SER A 119 1.16 -26.17 -4.40
C SER A 119 1.99 -26.94 -5.40
N VAL A 120 3.30 -27.01 -5.16
CA VAL A 120 4.26 -27.78 -5.94
C VAL A 120 4.99 -28.75 -5.00
N ARG A 121 5.20 -29.99 -5.43
CA ARG A 121 5.98 -30.98 -4.69
C ARG A 121 7.45 -30.93 -5.11
N VAL A 122 8.35 -30.68 -4.17
CA VAL A 122 9.82 -30.75 -4.34
C VAL A 122 10.28 -32.17 -3.99
N ALA A 123 10.51 -33.02 -5.00
CA ALA A 123 10.88 -34.44 -4.82
C ALA A 123 11.71 -35.00 -5.99
N GLY A 124 12.48 -36.07 -5.74
CA GLY A 124 13.04 -36.97 -6.77
C GLY A 124 12.10 -38.15 -7.06
N TYR A 125 12.00 -38.60 -8.32
CA TYR A 125 11.05 -39.64 -8.76
C TYR A 125 11.52 -41.08 -8.51
N SER A 126 10.61 -41.90 -7.97
CA SER A 126 10.81 -43.29 -7.52
C SER A 126 11.36 -44.31 -8.54
N ASN A 127 11.33 -44.04 -9.83
CA ASN A 127 11.76 -44.98 -10.87
C ASN A 127 13.10 -44.63 -11.55
N ASN A 128 13.82 -43.59 -11.09
CA ASN A 128 15.10 -43.21 -11.69
C ASN A 128 16.29 -44.05 -11.17
N ILE A 129 16.09 -45.37 -11.03
CA ILE A 129 16.99 -46.34 -10.38
C ILE A 129 18.24 -46.66 -11.23
N ALA A 130 18.48 -45.97 -12.35
CA ALA A 130 19.47 -46.41 -13.33
C ALA A 130 20.93 -46.12 -12.93
N THR A 131 21.24 -45.09 -12.14
CA THR A 131 22.58 -44.81 -11.61
C THR A 131 22.48 -43.83 -10.45
N GLY A 132 23.34 -43.94 -9.43
CA GLY A 132 23.26 -43.23 -8.14
C GLY A 132 23.37 -41.69 -8.13
N ASP A 133 23.13 -41.01 -9.25
CA ASP A 133 23.33 -39.55 -9.43
C ASP A 133 22.06 -38.78 -9.89
N ASN A 134 20.88 -39.43 -9.96
CA ASN A 134 19.62 -38.79 -10.38
C ASN A 134 18.87 -38.12 -9.20
N GLY A 135 19.43 -37.04 -8.64
CA GLY A 135 18.81 -36.29 -7.54
C GLY A 135 18.15 -34.98 -7.98
N THR A 136 16.98 -34.66 -7.43
CA THR A 136 16.40 -33.30 -7.51
C THR A 136 17.15 -32.41 -6.52
N ALA A 137 17.80 -31.35 -7.01
CA ALA A 137 18.46 -30.36 -6.17
C ALA A 137 17.57 -29.14 -5.94
N TRP A 138 17.69 -28.54 -4.76
CA TRP A 138 17.09 -27.25 -4.45
C TRP A 138 17.97 -26.43 -3.50
N ASP A 139 17.76 -25.14 -3.58
CA ASP A 139 18.26 -24.13 -2.66
C ASP A 139 17.09 -23.20 -2.34
N LEU A 140 16.70 -23.11 -1.08
CA LEU A 140 15.54 -22.34 -0.61
C LEU A 140 15.97 -21.54 0.61
N ASP A 141 16.66 -20.44 0.38
CA ASP A 141 17.16 -19.57 1.44
C ASP A 141 16.00 -18.87 2.17
N ASP A 142 16.15 -18.68 3.49
CA ASP A 142 15.08 -18.12 4.33
C ASP A 142 14.70 -16.67 3.99
N ASP A 143 15.51 -15.97 3.19
CA ASP A 143 15.29 -14.58 2.79
C ASP A 143 15.04 -14.42 1.27
N ALA A 144 14.84 -15.53 0.55
CA ALA A 144 14.65 -15.52 -0.90
C ALA A 144 13.19 -15.34 -1.35
N PHE A 145 13.04 -14.85 -2.58
CA PHE A 145 11.74 -14.59 -3.22
C PHE A 145 11.61 -15.27 -4.59
N PHE A 146 10.40 -15.75 -4.86
CA PHE A 146 9.96 -16.17 -6.19
C PHE A 146 8.96 -15.16 -6.76
N ARG A 147 9.11 -14.85 -8.04
CA ARG A 147 8.06 -14.25 -8.86
C ARG A 147 7.15 -15.34 -9.40
N ILE A 148 5.85 -15.13 -9.23
CA ILE A 148 4.76 -15.97 -9.69
C ILE A 148 4.06 -15.22 -10.83
N ARG A 149 4.04 -15.79 -12.03
CA ARG A 149 3.29 -15.25 -13.16
C ARG A 149 2.11 -16.17 -13.46
N ILE A 150 0.93 -15.59 -13.60
CA ILE A 150 -0.30 -16.31 -13.93
C ILE A 150 -0.85 -15.71 -15.23
N GLY A 151 -1.23 -16.56 -16.17
CA GLY A 151 -1.67 -16.10 -17.48
C GLY A 151 -2.53 -17.11 -18.22
N GLU A 152 -3.34 -16.59 -19.13
CA GLU A 152 -4.16 -17.37 -20.06
C GLU A 152 -3.29 -17.88 -21.21
N VAL A 153 -3.50 -19.11 -21.63
CA VAL A 153 -2.79 -19.71 -22.77
C VAL A 153 -3.73 -19.67 -23.98
N ARG A 154 -3.39 -18.84 -24.96
CA ARG A 154 -4.17 -18.63 -26.18
C ARG A 154 -3.46 -19.23 -27.40
N ASP A 155 -4.25 -19.73 -28.35
CA ASP A 155 -3.77 -20.23 -29.65
C ASP A 155 -2.63 -21.27 -29.55
N GLY A 156 -2.62 -22.06 -28.47
CA GLY A 156 -1.65 -23.13 -28.22
C GLY A 156 -0.19 -22.68 -28.00
N THR A 157 0.10 -21.37 -28.07
CA THR A 157 1.48 -20.83 -28.08
C THR A 157 1.66 -19.53 -27.31
N ASN A 158 0.61 -18.72 -27.13
CA ASN A 158 0.70 -17.37 -26.57
C ASN A 158 0.33 -17.36 -25.08
N TYR A 159 1.29 -17.00 -24.23
CA TYR A 159 1.05 -16.73 -22.81
C TYR A 159 0.64 -15.27 -22.60
N PHE A 160 -0.59 -15.06 -22.13
CA PHE A 160 -1.17 -13.74 -21.89
C PHE A 160 -1.21 -13.41 -20.39
N PRO A 161 -0.52 -12.36 -19.91
CA PRO A 161 -0.39 -12.09 -18.48
C PRO A 161 -1.72 -11.67 -17.86
N LEU A 162 -2.06 -12.27 -16.72
CA LEU A 162 -3.18 -11.88 -15.86
C LEU A 162 -2.72 -11.28 -14.53
N SER A 163 -1.65 -11.82 -13.96
CA SER A 163 -1.12 -11.33 -12.67
C SER A 163 0.35 -11.73 -12.51
N HIS A 164 1.11 -10.84 -11.88
CA HIS A 164 2.43 -11.08 -11.32
C HIS A 164 2.32 -10.91 -9.80
N GLN A 165 2.82 -11.89 -9.07
CA GLN A 165 2.85 -11.90 -7.61
C GLN A 165 4.22 -12.36 -7.14
N TYR A 166 4.48 -12.19 -5.84
CA TYR A 166 5.79 -12.44 -5.27
C TYR A 166 5.61 -13.15 -3.94
N ALA A 167 6.42 -14.18 -3.71
CA ALA A 167 6.33 -14.95 -2.49
C ALA A 167 7.71 -15.21 -1.89
N SER A 168 7.84 -15.05 -0.57
CA SER A 168 9.04 -15.46 0.15
C SER A 168 9.03 -16.97 0.39
N VAL A 169 10.19 -17.61 0.33
CA VAL A 169 10.31 -19.07 0.52
C VAL A 169 10.95 -19.48 1.84
N GLY A 170 11.24 -18.53 2.73
CA GLY A 170 11.70 -18.85 4.08
C GLY A 170 10.59 -19.20 5.06
N GLY A 171 10.96 -19.74 6.21
CA GLY A 171 10.06 -19.94 7.35
C GLY A 171 9.94 -21.37 7.86
N PRO A 172 9.03 -21.62 8.83
CA PRO A 172 8.91 -22.93 9.47
C PRO A 172 8.66 -24.06 8.44
N GLY A 173 9.50 -25.10 8.49
CA GLY A 173 9.40 -26.26 7.59
C GLY A 173 10.11 -26.10 6.25
N ASN A 174 10.71 -24.94 5.96
CA ASN A 174 11.61 -24.76 4.82
C ASN A 174 12.74 -25.80 4.87
N PRO A 175 12.93 -26.64 3.84
CA PRO A 175 13.97 -27.66 3.84
C PRO A 175 15.39 -27.10 3.65
N GLY A 176 15.55 -25.78 3.42
CA GLY A 176 16.83 -25.15 3.17
C GLY A 176 17.49 -25.69 1.90
N GLN A 177 18.82 -25.73 1.85
CA GLN A 177 19.55 -26.32 0.72
C GLN A 177 19.59 -27.85 0.82
N GLY A 178 19.30 -28.55 -0.28
CA GLY A 178 19.29 -30.00 -0.27
C GLY A 178 19.29 -30.68 -1.63
N ARG A 179 19.39 -32.01 -1.59
CA ARG A 179 19.16 -32.91 -2.71
C ARG A 179 18.29 -34.07 -2.23
N SER A 180 17.21 -34.38 -2.95
CA SER A 180 16.34 -35.53 -2.62
C SER A 180 16.77 -36.77 -3.39
N ALA A 181 16.85 -37.89 -2.68
CA ALA A 181 16.62 -39.22 -3.28
C ALA A 181 15.10 -39.47 -3.42
N ASN A 182 14.71 -40.57 -4.05
CA ASN A 182 13.32 -40.96 -4.26
C ASN A 182 12.50 -40.97 -2.95
N GLY A 183 11.34 -40.30 -2.90
CA GLY A 183 10.52 -40.23 -1.68
C GLY A 183 9.31 -39.28 -1.76
N PRO A 184 8.57 -39.09 -0.65
CA PRO A 184 7.34 -38.28 -0.62
C PRO A 184 7.56 -36.77 -0.84
N GLY A 185 8.79 -36.28 -0.68
CA GLY A 185 9.18 -34.88 -0.91
C GLY A 185 8.62 -33.88 0.11
N VAL A 186 8.87 -32.60 -0.15
CA VAL A 186 8.26 -31.48 0.59
C VAL A 186 7.32 -30.73 -0.34
N TRP A 187 6.10 -30.47 0.12
CA TRP A 187 5.14 -29.63 -0.58
C TRP A 187 5.39 -28.18 -0.23
N MET A 188 5.53 -27.36 -1.26
CA MET A 188 5.60 -25.91 -1.18
C MET A 188 4.29 -25.33 -1.69
N THR A 189 3.55 -24.62 -0.84
CA THR A 189 2.28 -23.99 -1.19
C THR A 189 2.44 -22.49 -1.24
N PHE A 190 2.15 -21.89 -2.38
CA PHE A 190 2.11 -20.46 -2.57
C PHE A 190 0.67 -19.97 -2.45
N GLU A 191 0.35 -19.34 -1.33
CA GLU A 191 -0.89 -18.58 -1.20
C GLU A 191 -0.78 -17.31 -2.06
N LEU A 192 -1.84 -16.92 -2.75
CA LEU A 192 -1.83 -15.71 -3.58
C LEU A 192 -2.39 -14.54 -2.76
N ASP A 193 -1.60 -13.48 -2.63
CA ASP A 193 -2.03 -12.22 -2.01
C ASP A 193 -3.22 -11.61 -2.76
N TYR A 194 -3.24 -11.79 -4.07
CA TYR A 194 -4.28 -11.28 -4.97
C TYR A 194 -4.90 -12.44 -5.74
N PRO A 195 -5.98 -13.07 -5.25
CA PRO A 195 -6.64 -14.15 -5.96
C PRO A 195 -6.97 -13.78 -7.41
N VAL A 196 -6.66 -14.67 -8.35
CA VAL A 196 -6.81 -14.40 -9.80
C VAL A 196 -8.11 -14.99 -10.31
N ARG A 197 -8.95 -14.15 -10.92
CA ARG A 197 -10.20 -14.59 -11.56
C ARG A 197 -9.88 -15.35 -12.86
N LEU A 198 -10.42 -16.55 -12.96
CA LEU A 198 -10.28 -17.46 -14.09
C LEU A 198 -11.64 -17.77 -14.71
N ASP A 199 -11.72 -17.71 -16.03
CA ASP A 199 -12.88 -18.07 -16.83
C ASP A 199 -13.10 -19.60 -16.83
N PRO A 200 -14.34 -20.08 -17.02
CA PRO A 200 -14.62 -21.51 -17.13
C PRO A 200 -14.08 -22.14 -18.41
N ASN A 201 -13.67 -23.40 -18.31
CA ASN A 201 -13.16 -24.21 -19.43
C ASN A 201 -12.00 -23.56 -20.19
N THR A 202 -11.16 -22.79 -19.50
CA THR A 202 -10.06 -22.03 -20.10
C THR A 202 -8.72 -22.58 -19.63
N LEU A 203 -7.74 -22.60 -20.54
CA LEU A 203 -6.38 -23.05 -20.28
C LEU A 203 -5.55 -21.91 -19.68
N TYR A 204 -4.99 -22.15 -18.51
CA TYR A 204 -4.13 -21.20 -17.79
C TYR A 204 -2.76 -21.82 -17.51
N GLY A 205 -1.75 -20.98 -17.32
CA GLY A 205 -0.42 -21.37 -16.89
C GLY A 205 0.10 -20.58 -15.69
N VAL A 206 0.87 -21.25 -14.83
CA VAL A 206 1.61 -20.64 -13.73
C VAL A 206 3.10 -20.80 -13.98
N ASP A 207 3.84 -19.70 -14.00
CA ASP A 207 5.28 -19.67 -14.17
C ASP A 207 5.95 -19.14 -12.89
N LEU A 208 7.03 -19.79 -12.46
CA LEU A 208 7.79 -19.40 -11.26
C LEU A 208 9.22 -19.13 -11.65
N GLY A 209 9.74 -17.97 -11.25
CA GLY A 209 11.15 -17.65 -11.43
C GLY A 209 11.72 -16.99 -10.19
N PRO A 210 13.00 -17.23 -9.86
CA PRO A 210 13.66 -16.46 -8.82
C PRO A 210 13.66 -14.97 -9.19
N VAL A 211 13.60 -14.11 -8.18
CA VAL A 211 13.84 -12.68 -8.35
C VAL A 211 15.37 -12.47 -8.48
N ASN A 212 15.80 -11.51 -9.31
CA ASN A 212 17.22 -11.22 -9.56
C ASN A 212 18.03 -11.12 -8.24
N GLY A 213 19.16 -11.82 -8.17
CA GLY A 213 20.03 -11.84 -6.98
C GLY A 213 19.69 -12.93 -5.95
N SER A 214 18.55 -13.62 -6.09
CA SER A 214 18.21 -14.79 -5.27
C SER A 214 19.02 -16.02 -5.69
N SER A 215 19.64 -16.70 -4.72
CA SER A 215 20.27 -18.03 -4.86
C SER A 215 19.24 -19.15 -4.95
N SER A 216 17.97 -18.89 -4.66
CA SER A 216 16.97 -19.95 -4.53
C SER A 216 16.49 -20.49 -5.87
N HIS A 217 16.47 -21.82 -5.96
CA HIS A 217 16.05 -22.58 -7.13
C HIS A 217 15.56 -23.95 -6.68
N PHE A 218 14.68 -24.58 -7.45
CA PHE A 218 14.26 -25.96 -7.17
C PHE A 218 13.84 -26.65 -8.46
N GLU A 219 14.43 -27.81 -8.71
CA GLU A 219 14.08 -28.59 -9.88
C GLU A 219 12.81 -29.41 -9.63
N TRP A 220 11.99 -29.55 -10.66
CA TRP A 220 10.75 -30.34 -10.61
C TRP A 220 10.86 -31.67 -11.39
N LEU A 221 11.85 -31.78 -12.29
CA LEU A 221 12.14 -32.95 -13.13
C LEU A 221 13.66 -33.05 -13.37
N GLY A 222 14.35 -34.02 -12.76
CA GLY A 222 15.81 -34.17 -12.91
C GLY A 222 16.25 -34.48 -14.35
N ILE A 223 17.30 -33.83 -14.85
CA ILE A 223 17.93 -34.13 -16.16
C ILE A 223 19.32 -34.76 -15.97
N ARG A 224 19.59 -35.76 -16.80
CA ARG A 224 20.87 -36.48 -16.96
C ARG A 224 21.97 -35.52 -17.46
N ASP A 225 23.07 -35.39 -16.73
CA ASP A 225 24.35 -35.00 -17.32
C ASP A 225 25.12 -36.27 -17.71
N GLY A 226 25.60 -36.35 -18.95
CA GLY A 226 26.44 -37.44 -19.43
C GLY A 226 25.90 -38.27 -20.60
N ALA A 227 26.29 -37.85 -21.80
CA ALA A 227 26.58 -38.64 -23.01
C ALA A 227 25.79 -39.94 -23.32
N THR A 228 25.09 -39.89 -24.46
CA THR A 228 24.73 -40.98 -25.38
C THR A 228 23.67 -42.03 -24.98
N ASN A 229 22.77 -42.22 -25.95
CA ASN A 229 21.82 -43.29 -26.25
C ASN A 229 21.52 -44.37 -25.20
N GLY A 230 20.29 -44.35 -24.69
CA GLY A 230 19.66 -45.48 -24.02
C GLY A 230 18.46 -45.04 -23.20
N ASN A 231 17.28 -45.01 -23.82
CA ASN A 231 15.99 -44.60 -23.25
C ASN A 231 15.71 -45.19 -21.85
N PRO A 232 15.64 -44.37 -20.78
CA PRO A 232 15.38 -44.86 -19.42
C PRO A 232 13.88 -44.89 -19.00
N PHE A 233 12.92 -44.61 -19.87
CA PHE A 233 11.52 -44.33 -19.46
C PHE A 233 10.49 -45.43 -19.77
N ALA A 234 10.83 -46.71 -19.57
CA ALA A 234 9.95 -47.81 -19.99
C ALA A 234 9.02 -48.41 -18.91
N SER A 235 9.05 -47.96 -17.64
CA SER A 235 8.29 -48.68 -16.59
C SER A 235 7.90 -47.88 -15.35
N GLY A 236 7.73 -46.56 -15.47
CA GLY A 236 7.27 -45.70 -14.37
C GLY A 236 5.77 -45.43 -14.42
N SER A 237 5.09 -45.61 -13.29
CA SER A 237 3.63 -45.58 -13.15
C SER A 237 2.94 -44.25 -13.51
N ALA A 238 3.66 -43.14 -13.74
CA ALA A 238 3.08 -41.82 -14.08
C ALA A 238 3.07 -41.47 -15.58
N TYR A 239 3.39 -42.43 -16.46
CA TYR A 239 3.47 -42.21 -17.91
C TYR A 239 2.90 -43.42 -18.66
N ILE A 240 1.82 -43.23 -19.42
CA ILE A 240 1.32 -44.24 -20.37
C ILE A 240 1.68 -43.74 -21.78
N SER A 241 2.43 -44.54 -22.53
CA SER A 241 2.77 -44.22 -23.92
C SER A 241 1.65 -44.64 -24.88
N GLY A 242 1.24 -43.73 -25.76
CA GLY A 242 0.43 -43.99 -26.95
C GLY A 242 1.19 -43.56 -28.22
N PRO A 243 0.90 -44.13 -29.39
CA PRO A 243 1.72 -43.93 -30.59
C PRO A 243 1.58 -42.50 -31.13
N GLY A 244 2.57 -41.66 -30.83
CA GLY A 244 2.79 -40.37 -31.49
C GLY A 244 3.29 -39.23 -30.61
N TYR A 245 2.99 -39.24 -29.31
CA TYR A 245 3.38 -38.18 -28.36
C TYR A 245 3.56 -38.74 -26.93
N PHE A 246 4.54 -38.23 -26.19
CA PHE A 246 4.71 -38.53 -24.77
C PHE A 246 3.75 -37.64 -23.96
N GLU A 247 2.65 -38.20 -23.47
CA GLU A 247 1.75 -37.50 -22.55
C GLU A 247 2.13 -37.84 -21.10
N ILE A 248 2.32 -36.81 -20.27
CA ILE A 248 2.45 -36.98 -18.82
C ILE A 248 1.05 -37.22 -18.29
N ILE A 249 0.75 -38.43 -17.81
CA ILE A 249 -0.54 -38.77 -17.19
C ILE A 249 -0.26 -39.11 -15.73
N PRO A 250 -0.28 -38.13 -14.80
CA PRO A 250 -0.03 -38.43 -13.40
C PRO A 250 -1.17 -39.32 -12.88
N ILE A 251 -0.82 -40.40 -12.19
CA ILE A 251 -1.83 -41.22 -11.51
C ILE A 251 -2.52 -40.35 -10.46
N GLU A 252 -3.82 -40.55 -10.25
CA GLU A 252 -4.65 -39.76 -9.33
C GLU A 252 -4.08 -39.60 -7.91
N ALA A 253 -3.21 -40.54 -7.47
CA ALA A 253 -2.53 -40.56 -6.17
C ALA A 253 -1.17 -39.83 -6.12
N ASP A 254 -0.61 -39.41 -7.26
CA ASP A 254 0.77 -38.90 -7.40
C ASP A 254 0.81 -37.44 -7.87
N ARG A 255 -0.15 -36.64 -7.38
CA ARG A 255 -0.24 -35.21 -7.67
C ARG A 255 1.06 -34.52 -7.27
N VAL A 256 1.61 -33.72 -8.18
CA VAL A 256 2.86 -32.95 -8.00
C VAL A 256 2.65 -31.45 -8.11
N PHE A 257 1.44 -31.07 -8.54
CA PHE A 257 0.95 -29.71 -8.62
C PHE A 257 -0.53 -29.71 -8.23
N ILE A 258 -0.96 -28.74 -7.43
CA ILE A 258 -2.38 -28.58 -7.07
C ILE A 258 -2.71 -27.10 -7.19
N ALA A 259 -3.60 -26.73 -8.11
CA ALA A 259 -4.22 -25.40 -8.13
C ALA A 259 -5.48 -25.43 -7.27
N GLN A 260 -5.49 -24.62 -6.20
CA GLN A 260 -6.66 -24.51 -5.33
C GLN A 260 -7.64 -23.49 -5.93
N LEU A 261 -8.80 -24.00 -6.35
CA LEU A 261 -9.81 -23.23 -7.06
C LEU A 261 -11.04 -23.05 -6.17
N LYS A 262 -11.35 -21.79 -5.85
CA LYS A 262 -12.60 -21.44 -5.20
C LYS A 262 -13.65 -21.13 -6.28
N PRO A 263 -14.81 -21.83 -6.31
CA PRO A 263 -15.92 -21.43 -7.17
C PRO A 263 -16.30 -19.98 -6.91
N ALA A 264 -16.36 -19.17 -7.97
CA ALA A 264 -16.79 -17.80 -7.81
C ALA A 264 -18.29 -17.73 -7.51
N GLU A 265 -18.65 -17.15 -6.37
CA GLU A 265 -20.05 -17.02 -5.94
C GLU A 265 -20.82 -15.99 -6.80
N ALA A 266 -20.14 -14.94 -7.27
CA ALA A 266 -20.61 -13.97 -8.28
C ALA A 266 -19.41 -13.20 -8.89
N PRO A 267 -19.56 -12.55 -10.06
CA PRO A 267 -18.53 -11.66 -10.60
C PRO A 267 -18.37 -10.43 -9.70
N PHE A 268 -17.15 -10.19 -9.22
CA PHE A 268 -16.77 -8.83 -8.86
C PHE A 268 -16.82 -7.99 -10.13
N ALA A 269 -17.60 -6.91 -10.13
CA ALA A 269 -17.80 -6.07 -11.30
C ALA A 269 -17.31 -4.66 -11.01
N PHE A 270 -16.37 -4.18 -11.82
CA PHE A 270 -15.96 -2.79 -11.81
C PHE A 270 -17.08 -1.90 -12.35
N ALA A 271 -17.15 -0.67 -11.85
CA ALA A 271 -18.00 0.36 -12.42
C ALA A 271 -17.41 0.82 -13.78
N HIS A 272 -18.26 0.88 -14.80
CA HIS A 272 -17.92 1.32 -16.15
C HIS A 272 -18.96 2.32 -16.71
N PRO A 273 -18.57 3.54 -17.14
CA PRO A 273 -17.25 4.11 -16.93
C PRO A 273 -16.95 4.35 -15.44
N GLY A 274 -15.68 4.19 -15.05
CA GLY A 274 -15.26 4.24 -13.66
C GLY A 274 -13.76 4.33 -13.41
N ALA A 275 -12.95 4.67 -14.42
CA ALA A 275 -11.59 5.16 -14.17
C ALA A 275 -11.65 6.60 -13.60
N LEU A 276 -11.25 7.63 -14.35
CA LEU A 276 -11.30 9.01 -13.85
C LEU A 276 -12.71 9.59 -13.75
N HIS A 277 -13.62 9.14 -14.61
CA HIS A 277 -14.98 9.69 -14.72
C HIS A 277 -16.03 8.59 -14.66
N SER A 278 -17.13 8.86 -13.97
CA SER A 278 -18.32 8.01 -13.91
C SER A 278 -19.38 8.41 -14.93
N GLU A 279 -20.38 7.56 -15.15
CA GLU A 279 -21.56 7.90 -15.98
C GLU A 279 -22.25 9.19 -15.47
N ALA A 280 -22.36 9.34 -14.14
CA ALA A 280 -22.94 10.53 -13.52
C ALA A 280 -22.13 11.81 -13.80
N ASP A 281 -20.82 11.69 -14.00
CA ASP A 281 -19.98 12.82 -14.39
C ASP A 281 -20.33 13.33 -15.78
N PHE A 282 -20.44 12.43 -16.75
CA PHE A 282 -20.78 12.81 -18.12
C PHE A 282 -22.18 13.40 -18.23
N ILE A 283 -23.16 12.83 -17.52
CA ILE A 283 -24.52 13.39 -17.45
C ILE A 283 -24.49 14.81 -16.87
N ARG A 284 -23.73 15.05 -15.78
CA ARG A 284 -23.58 16.40 -15.22
C ARG A 284 -22.96 17.36 -16.24
N MET A 285 -21.84 16.98 -16.86
CA MET A 285 -21.15 17.83 -17.84
C MET A 285 -22.08 18.19 -19.00
N SER A 286 -22.76 17.20 -19.60
CA SER A 286 -23.68 17.40 -20.72
C SER A 286 -24.82 18.35 -20.35
N ASN A 287 -25.47 18.13 -19.20
CA ASN A 287 -26.55 18.98 -18.72
C ASN A 287 -26.08 20.43 -18.48
N LYS A 288 -24.91 20.62 -17.87
CA LYS A 288 -24.36 21.95 -17.58
C LYS A 288 -23.97 22.70 -18.83
N VAL A 289 -23.37 22.02 -19.81
CA VAL A 289 -23.03 22.61 -21.10
C VAL A 289 -24.30 22.98 -21.89
N ALA A 290 -25.32 22.11 -21.91
CA ALA A 290 -26.59 22.37 -22.58
C ALA A 290 -27.33 23.57 -21.97
N GLN A 291 -27.17 23.81 -20.67
CA GLN A 291 -27.72 24.97 -19.95
C GLN A 291 -26.86 26.24 -20.06
N ALA A 292 -25.73 26.18 -20.77
CA ALA A 292 -24.73 27.25 -20.82
C ALA A 292 -24.26 27.70 -19.41
N ALA A 293 -24.26 26.78 -18.43
CA ALA A 293 -23.88 27.09 -17.05
C ALA A 293 -22.36 27.30 -16.93
N GLN A 294 -21.97 28.37 -16.25
CA GLN A 294 -20.57 28.63 -15.89
C GLN A 294 -20.20 27.95 -14.57
N PRO A 295 -18.96 27.47 -14.40
CA PRO A 295 -17.83 27.61 -15.34
C PRO A 295 -17.70 26.48 -16.39
N TRP A 296 -18.60 25.47 -16.38
CA TRP A 296 -18.55 24.33 -17.31
C TRP A 296 -18.54 24.73 -18.77
N LYS A 297 -19.41 25.67 -19.16
CA LYS A 297 -19.52 26.12 -20.55
C LYS A 297 -18.22 26.76 -21.05
N GLY A 298 -17.58 27.61 -20.24
CA GLY A 298 -16.30 28.23 -20.61
C GLY A 298 -15.20 27.19 -20.85
N SER A 299 -15.09 26.18 -19.98
CA SER A 299 -14.11 25.10 -20.16
C SER A 299 -14.44 24.20 -21.36
N TYR A 300 -15.73 23.94 -21.63
CA TYR A 300 -16.15 23.22 -22.84
C TYR A 300 -15.79 23.99 -24.13
N ASP A 301 -15.94 25.32 -24.13
CA ASP A 301 -15.54 26.12 -25.28
C ASP A 301 -14.04 26.00 -25.58
N MET A 302 -13.20 25.98 -24.53
CA MET A 302 -11.76 25.69 -24.67
C MET A 302 -11.50 24.28 -25.22
N LEU A 303 -12.27 23.28 -24.80
CA LEU A 303 -12.17 21.93 -25.34
C LEU A 303 -12.47 21.91 -26.85
N THR A 304 -13.50 22.63 -27.31
CA THR A 304 -13.92 22.55 -28.72
C THR A 304 -12.89 23.09 -29.72
N VAL A 305 -12.05 24.04 -29.29
CA VAL A 305 -10.98 24.64 -30.11
C VAL A 305 -9.62 24.00 -29.90
N SER A 306 -9.50 23.04 -28.96
CA SER A 306 -8.25 22.33 -28.72
C SER A 306 -7.82 21.53 -29.96
N PRO A 307 -6.53 21.55 -30.35
CA PRO A 307 -6.04 20.77 -31.49
C PRO A 307 -6.21 19.26 -31.31
N TYR A 308 -6.21 18.78 -30.06
CA TYR A 308 -6.40 17.36 -29.73
C TYR A 308 -7.85 16.90 -29.82
N ALA A 309 -8.82 17.82 -29.83
CA ALA A 309 -10.25 17.52 -29.87
C ALA A 309 -10.83 17.51 -31.30
N GLN A 310 -9.98 17.48 -32.32
CA GLN A 310 -10.39 17.63 -33.73
C GLN A 310 -10.49 16.29 -34.46
N LEU A 311 -11.54 16.14 -35.28
CA LEU A 311 -11.79 14.91 -36.07
C LEU A 311 -10.73 14.63 -37.14
N ASN A 312 -9.85 15.58 -37.44
CA ASN A 312 -8.75 15.42 -38.39
C ASN A 312 -7.42 15.03 -37.72
N TRP A 313 -7.39 14.78 -36.41
CA TRP A 313 -6.21 14.28 -35.70
C TRP A 313 -5.69 12.99 -36.35
N ARG A 314 -4.37 12.90 -36.52
CA ARG A 314 -3.70 11.75 -37.14
C ARG A 314 -2.83 11.05 -36.09
N PRO A 315 -3.13 9.79 -35.72
CA PRO A 315 -2.33 9.07 -34.75
C PRO A 315 -0.93 8.75 -35.31
N ALA A 316 0.03 8.62 -34.41
CA ALA A 316 1.43 8.33 -34.74
C ALA A 316 1.96 7.13 -33.93
N PRO A 317 1.34 5.94 -34.06
CA PRO A 317 1.73 4.75 -33.30
C PRO A 317 3.16 4.33 -33.64
N VAL A 318 3.85 3.80 -32.64
CA VAL A 318 5.20 3.26 -32.76
C VAL A 318 5.26 1.86 -32.17
N GLU A 319 6.18 1.04 -32.68
CA GLU A 319 6.37 -0.32 -32.18
C GLU A 319 6.92 -0.33 -30.74
N TYR A 320 7.83 0.60 -30.45
CA TYR A 320 8.38 0.82 -29.11
C TYR A 320 8.30 2.28 -28.73
N ILE A 321 7.71 2.54 -27.56
CA ILE A 321 7.80 3.84 -26.90
C ILE A 321 9.19 3.93 -26.26
N VAL A 322 9.96 4.93 -26.67
CA VAL A 322 11.32 5.20 -26.20
C VAL A 322 11.32 6.45 -25.33
N ARG A 323 11.76 6.30 -24.08
CA ARG A 323 12.01 7.42 -23.16
C ARG A 323 13.34 7.20 -22.44
N GLY A 324 14.15 8.25 -22.37
CA GLY A 324 15.56 8.15 -22.01
C GLY A 324 16.47 7.81 -23.21
N GLY A 325 17.75 8.17 -23.10
CA GLY A 325 18.76 7.95 -24.14
C GLY A 325 18.48 8.60 -25.50
N ARG A 326 19.02 7.99 -26.58
CA ARG A 326 18.92 8.47 -27.97
C ARG A 326 17.63 7.96 -28.63
N GLY A 327 16.94 8.83 -29.37
CA GLY A 327 15.78 8.45 -30.20
C GLY A 327 14.43 8.45 -29.46
N GLN A 328 14.29 9.27 -28.41
CA GLN A 328 13.05 9.38 -27.64
C GLN A 328 11.85 9.76 -28.53
N ASN A 329 10.72 9.10 -28.31
CA ASN A 329 9.49 9.31 -29.09
C ASN A 329 8.20 9.27 -28.24
N TYR A 330 8.33 9.19 -26.91
CA TYR A 330 7.22 8.98 -25.96
C TYR A 330 6.11 10.04 -25.98
N THR A 331 6.41 11.26 -26.42
CA THR A 331 5.40 12.32 -26.54
C THR A 331 4.32 11.98 -27.56
N ARG A 332 4.60 11.11 -28.54
CA ARG A 332 3.60 10.64 -29.53
C ARG A 332 2.44 9.90 -28.85
N SER A 333 2.74 8.97 -27.96
CA SER A 333 1.72 8.23 -27.20
C SER A 333 0.92 9.14 -26.29
N GLN A 334 1.57 10.10 -25.62
CA GLN A 334 0.89 11.03 -24.71
C GLN A 334 -0.05 11.98 -25.45
N GLN A 335 0.39 12.52 -26.61
CA GLN A 335 -0.44 13.36 -27.46
C GLN A 335 -1.64 12.59 -28.03
N ASP A 336 -1.44 11.35 -28.49
CA ASP A 336 -2.53 10.51 -28.99
C ASP A 336 -3.52 10.12 -27.88
N ALA A 337 -3.04 9.79 -26.67
CA ALA A 337 -3.90 9.51 -25.53
C ALA A 337 -4.68 10.76 -25.08
N ALA A 338 -4.07 11.94 -25.12
CA ALA A 338 -4.75 13.21 -24.88
C ALA A 338 -5.83 13.50 -25.94
N ALA A 339 -5.56 13.17 -27.21
CA ALA A 339 -6.57 13.25 -28.27
C ALA A 339 -7.74 12.30 -28.03
N VAL A 340 -7.49 11.03 -27.70
CA VAL A 340 -8.53 10.07 -27.33
C VAL A 340 -9.40 10.60 -26.20
N TYR A 341 -8.80 11.09 -25.11
CA TYR A 341 -9.53 11.63 -23.96
C TYR A 341 -10.43 12.80 -24.35
N GLN A 342 -9.90 13.76 -25.11
CA GLN A 342 -10.65 14.95 -25.51
C GLN A 342 -11.75 14.65 -26.52
N LEU A 343 -11.50 13.75 -27.48
CA LEU A 343 -12.51 13.24 -28.40
C LEU A 343 -13.60 12.47 -27.66
N ALA A 344 -13.23 11.64 -26.67
CA ALA A 344 -14.19 10.98 -25.81
C ALA A 344 -15.05 12.00 -25.04
N LEU A 345 -14.48 13.05 -24.46
CA LEU A 345 -15.26 14.14 -23.85
C LEU A 345 -16.23 14.80 -24.84
N ARG A 346 -15.79 15.09 -26.08
CA ARG A 346 -16.65 15.64 -27.13
C ARG A 346 -17.84 14.73 -27.39
N TRP A 347 -17.62 13.44 -27.53
CA TRP A 347 -18.70 12.46 -27.70
C TRP A 347 -19.63 12.40 -26.49
N ARG A 348 -19.07 12.20 -25.28
CA ARG A 348 -19.86 12.02 -24.04
C ARG A 348 -20.75 13.23 -23.72
N ILE A 349 -20.34 14.43 -24.11
CA ILE A 349 -21.09 15.67 -23.86
C ILE A 349 -22.10 15.96 -24.98
N SER A 350 -21.70 15.81 -26.25
CA SER A 350 -22.54 16.20 -27.41
C SER A 350 -23.42 15.08 -27.97
N GLY A 351 -23.07 13.81 -27.70
CA GLY A 351 -23.68 12.64 -28.32
C GLY A 351 -23.18 12.33 -29.74
N ASP A 352 -22.32 13.15 -30.35
CA ASP A 352 -21.82 12.94 -31.71
C ASP A 352 -20.80 11.80 -31.74
N THR A 353 -21.20 10.68 -32.37
CA THR A 353 -20.43 9.45 -32.44
C THR A 353 -19.17 9.57 -33.30
N ALA A 354 -19.07 10.57 -34.19
CA ALA A 354 -17.87 10.78 -35.00
C ALA A 354 -16.62 10.99 -34.14
N TYR A 355 -16.76 11.61 -32.97
CA TYR A 355 -15.66 11.78 -32.02
C TYR A 355 -15.25 10.46 -31.37
N ALA A 356 -16.23 9.61 -30.98
CA ALA A 356 -15.94 8.29 -30.44
C ALA A 356 -15.31 7.36 -31.48
N ASP A 357 -15.79 7.38 -32.72
CA ASP A 357 -15.22 6.62 -33.83
C ASP A 357 -13.76 7.01 -34.09
N ARG A 358 -13.44 8.31 -34.07
CA ARG A 358 -12.06 8.78 -34.20
C ARG A 358 -11.20 8.36 -33.00
N ALA A 359 -11.73 8.42 -31.78
CA ALA A 359 -11.01 8.00 -30.59
C ALA A 359 -10.68 6.49 -30.63
N VAL A 360 -11.67 5.65 -30.99
CA VAL A 360 -11.50 4.20 -31.19
C VAL A 360 -10.49 3.90 -32.30
N PHE A 361 -10.51 4.66 -33.41
CA PHE A 361 -9.52 4.52 -34.48
C PHE A 361 -8.09 4.71 -33.98
N ILE A 362 -7.84 5.71 -33.13
CA ILE A 362 -6.52 5.95 -32.52
C ILE A 362 -6.13 4.79 -31.62
N LEU A 363 -7.03 4.34 -30.73
CA LEU A 363 -6.77 3.22 -29.81
C LEU A 363 -6.43 1.93 -30.57
N ASN A 364 -7.19 1.62 -31.62
CA ASN A 364 -6.96 0.44 -32.45
C ASN A 364 -5.62 0.52 -33.20
N ALA A 365 -5.21 1.71 -33.65
CA ALA A 365 -3.90 1.89 -34.29
C ALA A 365 -2.75 1.52 -33.33
N TRP A 366 -2.82 1.96 -32.07
CA TRP A 366 -1.83 1.59 -31.06
C TRP A 366 -1.88 0.10 -30.70
N ALA A 367 -3.07 -0.47 -30.51
CA ALA A 367 -3.25 -1.90 -30.22
C ALA A 367 -2.58 -2.81 -31.26
N ASN A 368 -2.63 -2.42 -32.54
CA ASN A 368 -2.05 -3.21 -33.62
C ASN A 368 -0.52 -3.04 -33.73
N THR A 369 0.04 -1.91 -33.30
CA THR A 369 1.45 -1.57 -33.52
C THR A 369 2.34 -1.77 -32.30
N LEU A 370 1.88 -1.40 -31.09
CA LEU A 370 2.76 -1.33 -29.92
C LEU A 370 3.19 -2.72 -29.43
N ARG A 371 4.48 -2.86 -29.14
CA ARG A 371 5.12 -4.09 -28.67
C ARG A 371 5.75 -3.95 -27.29
N GLY A 372 6.24 -2.76 -26.93
CA GLY A 372 6.83 -2.52 -25.62
C GLY A 372 7.21 -1.07 -25.34
N VAL A 373 7.73 -0.84 -24.14
CA VAL A 373 8.48 0.37 -23.76
C VAL A 373 9.96 0.02 -23.68
N ARG A 374 10.85 0.96 -24.03
CA ARG A 374 12.31 0.78 -23.88
C ARG A 374 13.03 2.11 -23.64
N GLY A 375 14.31 2.05 -23.30
CA GLY A 375 15.16 3.21 -23.09
C GLY A 375 16.17 2.94 -21.98
N ASP A 376 16.62 4.01 -21.31
CA ASP A 376 17.23 3.88 -19.99
C ASP A 376 16.13 3.71 -18.93
N SER A 377 16.44 3.90 -17.64
CA SER A 377 15.45 3.78 -16.57
C SER A 377 14.20 4.63 -16.79
N ASN A 378 14.28 5.76 -17.51
CA ASN A 378 13.14 6.62 -17.86
C ASN A 378 12.04 5.90 -18.66
N GLN A 379 12.28 4.70 -19.19
CA GLN A 379 11.23 3.85 -19.74
C GLN A 379 10.09 3.60 -18.75
N SER A 380 10.37 3.57 -17.44
CA SER A 380 9.33 3.37 -16.41
C SER A 380 8.38 4.57 -16.30
N LEU A 381 8.84 5.79 -16.60
CA LEU A 381 7.94 6.95 -16.73
C LEU A 381 7.08 6.86 -17.98
N ALA A 382 7.60 6.28 -19.08
CA ALA A 382 6.77 6.02 -20.26
C ALA A 382 5.71 4.95 -19.95
N GLY A 383 6.10 3.87 -19.26
CA GLY A 383 5.19 2.83 -18.77
C GLY A 383 4.06 3.40 -17.91
N GLY A 384 4.40 4.20 -16.89
CA GLY A 384 3.42 4.80 -15.99
C GLY A 384 2.54 5.86 -16.66
N ILE A 385 3.14 6.90 -17.25
CA ILE A 385 2.36 8.03 -17.74
C ILE A 385 1.53 7.66 -18.98
N CYS A 386 2.14 7.01 -19.98
CA CYS A 386 1.40 6.63 -21.18
C CYS A 386 0.34 5.57 -20.88
N GLY A 387 0.67 4.60 -20.02
CA GLY A 387 -0.26 3.55 -19.61
C GLY A 387 -1.49 4.11 -18.89
N ALA A 388 -1.28 5.00 -17.91
CA ALA A 388 -2.36 5.68 -17.21
C ALA A 388 -3.25 6.49 -18.15
N GLN A 389 -2.66 7.23 -19.09
CA GLN A 389 -3.43 8.06 -20.01
C GLN A 389 -4.27 7.21 -20.97
N PHE A 390 -3.67 6.18 -21.57
CA PHE A 390 -4.41 5.28 -22.45
C PHE A 390 -5.51 4.54 -21.71
N ALA A 391 -5.23 4.02 -20.51
CA ALA A 391 -6.21 3.32 -19.69
C ALA A 391 -7.41 4.22 -19.37
N CYS A 392 -7.16 5.41 -18.82
CA CYS A 392 -8.22 6.34 -18.42
C CYS A 392 -9.03 6.86 -19.62
N ALA A 393 -8.38 7.17 -20.75
CA ALA A 393 -9.05 7.66 -21.94
C ALA A 393 -9.90 6.58 -22.62
N ALA A 394 -9.38 5.35 -22.70
CA ALA A 394 -10.09 4.20 -23.26
C ALA A 394 -11.30 3.79 -22.41
N GLU A 395 -11.20 3.93 -21.09
CA GLU A 395 -12.28 3.60 -20.17
C GLU A 395 -13.54 4.44 -20.47
N MET A 396 -13.39 5.72 -20.84
CA MET A 396 -14.52 6.57 -21.21
C MET A 396 -15.35 6.03 -22.40
N LEU A 397 -14.76 5.15 -23.21
CA LEU A 397 -15.33 4.49 -24.38
C LEU A 397 -15.76 3.03 -24.10
N SER A 398 -15.64 2.54 -22.85
CA SER A 398 -15.88 1.14 -22.48
C SER A 398 -17.28 0.63 -22.88
N ALA A 399 -18.28 1.50 -22.80
CA ALA A 399 -19.67 1.24 -23.20
C ALA A 399 -20.00 1.65 -24.66
N TYR A 400 -19.05 2.16 -25.44
CA TYR A 400 -19.32 2.62 -26.79
C TYR A 400 -19.59 1.44 -27.74
N PRO A 401 -20.79 1.33 -28.35
CA PRO A 401 -21.15 0.19 -29.19
C PRO A 401 -20.33 0.09 -30.49
N GLY A 402 -19.79 1.22 -30.99
CA GLY A 402 -18.95 1.24 -32.19
C GLY A 402 -17.55 0.66 -31.98
N TRP A 403 -17.13 0.40 -30.73
CA TRP A 403 -15.85 -0.28 -30.47
C TRP A 403 -16.02 -1.79 -30.55
N VAL A 404 -15.70 -2.36 -31.71
CA VAL A 404 -15.81 -3.80 -31.99
C VAL A 404 -15.16 -4.63 -30.86
N PRO A 405 -15.86 -5.62 -30.28
CA PRO A 405 -15.37 -6.38 -29.12
C PRO A 405 -13.99 -7.01 -29.30
N ALA A 406 -13.69 -7.53 -30.49
CA ALA A 406 -12.39 -8.13 -30.80
C ALA A 406 -11.24 -7.10 -30.75
N ASP A 407 -11.44 -5.90 -31.28
CA ASP A 407 -10.42 -4.84 -31.25
C ASP A 407 -10.29 -4.23 -29.85
N ARG A 408 -11.40 -4.13 -29.10
CA ARG A 408 -11.38 -3.76 -27.69
C ARG A 408 -10.57 -4.75 -26.86
N ARG A 409 -10.73 -6.06 -27.11
CA ARG A 409 -9.92 -7.11 -26.48
C ARG A 409 -8.44 -6.94 -26.83
N LYS A 410 -8.08 -6.74 -28.10
CA LYS A 410 -6.67 -6.46 -28.49
C LYS A 410 -6.08 -5.25 -27.78
N PHE A 411 -6.87 -4.20 -27.57
CA PHE A 411 -6.41 -3.03 -26.83
C PHE A 411 -6.20 -3.35 -25.34
N LYS A 412 -7.16 -3.99 -24.67
CA LYS A 412 -6.99 -4.48 -23.28
C LYS A 412 -5.76 -5.40 -23.18
N ASP A 413 -5.56 -6.25 -24.17
CA ASP A 413 -4.41 -7.15 -24.25
C ASP A 413 -3.08 -6.38 -24.36
N MET A 414 -3.02 -5.33 -25.18
CA MET A 414 -1.87 -4.44 -25.25
C MET A 414 -1.61 -3.76 -23.89
N MET A 415 -2.66 -3.30 -23.20
CA MET A 415 -2.51 -2.65 -21.89
C MET A 415 -1.89 -3.58 -20.85
N MET A 416 -2.36 -4.82 -20.77
CA MET A 416 -1.79 -5.83 -19.86
C MET A 416 -0.36 -6.22 -20.25
N ARG A 417 -0.12 -6.51 -21.53
CA ARG A 417 1.19 -7.02 -22.00
C ARG A 417 2.30 -5.98 -21.98
N VAL A 418 2.00 -4.70 -22.25
CA VAL A 418 3.01 -3.64 -22.41
C VAL A 418 3.13 -2.78 -21.16
N PHE A 419 2.00 -2.28 -20.64
CA PHE A 419 2.04 -1.28 -19.58
C PHE A 419 2.02 -1.92 -18.20
N TYR A 420 1.07 -2.83 -17.91
CA TYR A 420 1.01 -3.50 -16.60
C TYR A 420 2.33 -4.22 -16.27
N THR A 421 2.87 -5.02 -17.18
CA THR A 421 4.13 -5.74 -16.96
C THR A 421 5.29 -4.80 -16.68
N ALA A 422 5.39 -3.66 -17.38
CA ALA A 422 6.44 -2.66 -17.16
C ALA A 422 6.23 -1.88 -15.85
N ASN A 423 4.97 -1.60 -15.47
CA ASN A 423 4.63 -0.94 -14.22
C ASN A 423 4.92 -1.83 -13.02
N ASP A 424 4.44 -3.07 -13.06
CA ASP A 424 4.69 -4.09 -12.04
C ASP A 424 6.18 -4.32 -11.90
N ASP A 425 6.92 -4.52 -13.00
CA ASP A 425 8.37 -4.73 -12.94
C ASP A 425 9.14 -3.55 -12.33
N PHE A 426 8.68 -2.32 -12.55
CA PHE A 426 9.28 -1.13 -11.93
C PHE A 426 8.92 -1.00 -10.44
N LEU A 427 7.65 -1.13 -10.06
CA LEU A 427 7.19 -0.95 -8.68
C LEU A 427 7.56 -2.12 -7.75
N HIS A 428 7.48 -3.33 -8.32
CA HIS A 428 8.59 -4.21 -8.66
C HIS A 428 10.02 -3.73 -8.34
N ARG A 429 11.00 -4.18 -9.10
CA ARG A 429 12.42 -4.15 -8.77
C ARG A 429 13.06 -2.78 -8.55
N HIS A 430 12.41 -1.66 -8.88
CA HIS A 430 13.01 -0.31 -8.90
C HIS A 430 14.36 -0.32 -9.65
N HIS A 431 14.44 -1.00 -10.79
CA HIS A 431 15.69 -1.24 -11.53
C HIS A 431 16.83 -1.78 -10.65
N ASP A 432 16.50 -2.65 -9.70
CA ASP A 432 17.39 -3.27 -8.72
C ASP A 432 18.09 -2.24 -7.80
N ASN A 433 17.46 -1.08 -7.58
CA ASN A 433 17.90 -0.07 -6.60
C ASN A 433 17.07 -0.15 -5.31
N CYS A 434 17.51 0.57 -4.28
CA CYS A 434 16.75 0.72 -3.04
C CYS A 434 15.38 1.39 -3.29
N SER A 435 14.38 1.04 -2.48
CA SER A 435 12.95 1.33 -2.73
C SER A 435 12.59 2.82 -2.82
N THR A 436 13.43 3.72 -2.28
CA THR A 436 13.21 5.17 -2.36
C THR A 436 14.13 5.90 -3.34
N HIS A 437 14.92 5.17 -4.16
CA HIS A 437 15.83 5.75 -5.15
C HIS A 437 15.10 6.61 -6.19
N TYR A 438 14.00 6.08 -6.73
CA TYR A 438 13.15 6.82 -7.65
C TYR A 438 12.13 7.67 -6.87
N ARG A 439 11.95 8.92 -7.30
CA ARG A 439 11.10 9.91 -6.61
C ARG A 439 9.61 9.64 -6.77
N LEU A 440 8.81 10.29 -5.94
CA LEU A 440 7.34 10.14 -5.87
C LEU A 440 6.64 10.07 -7.24
N ASN A 441 7.02 10.95 -8.17
CA ASN A 441 6.38 11.02 -9.49
C ASN A 441 6.57 9.77 -10.35
N TRP A 442 7.63 8.98 -10.13
CA TRP A 442 7.83 7.71 -10.81
C TRP A 442 6.86 6.65 -10.30
N ASP A 443 6.78 6.47 -8.98
CA ASP A 443 5.93 5.46 -8.37
C ASP A 443 4.46 5.73 -8.65
N THR A 444 4.01 6.95 -8.36
CA THR A 444 2.60 7.34 -8.50
C THR A 444 2.09 7.24 -9.94
N ALA A 445 2.93 7.56 -10.94
CA ALA A 445 2.59 7.38 -12.35
C ALA A 445 2.39 5.90 -12.73
N ASN A 446 3.24 5.00 -12.22
CA ASN A 446 3.12 3.56 -12.46
C ASN A 446 1.93 2.97 -11.69
N MET A 447 1.68 3.42 -10.46
CA MET A 447 0.55 2.98 -9.64
C MET A 447 -0.80 3.34 -10.28
N VAL A 448 -0.98 4.59 -10.74
CA VAL A 448 -2.24 5.00 -11.38
C VAL A 448 -2.45 4.29 -12.71
N SER A 449 -1.37 3.97 -13.44
CA SER A 449 -1.43 3.12 -14.63
C SER A 449 -1.97 1.74 -14.30
N MET A 450 -1.37 1.03 -13.34
CA MET A 450 -1.82 -0.30 -12.93
C MET A 450 -3.28 -0.29 -12.46
N LEU A 451 -3.65 0.67 -11.60
CA LEU A 451 -5.02 0.76 -11.07
C LEU A 451 -6.04 0.96 -12.19
N ALA A 452 -5.77 1.89 -13.12
CA ALA A 452 -6.66 2.15 -14.25
C ALA A 452 -6.72 0.99 -15.26
N ILE A 453 -5.60 0.27 -15.47
CA ILE A 453 -5.57 -0.96 -16.28
C ILE A 453 -6.41 -2.06 -15.63
N GLY A 454 -6.33 -2.22 -14.31
CA GLY A 454 -7.15 -3.15 -13.53
C GLY A 454 -8.64 -2.91 -13.77
N VAL A 455 -9.09 -1.66 -13.66
CA VAL A 455 -10.48 -1.28 -14.00
C VAL A 455 -10.78 -1.59 -15.47
N LEU A 456 -10.01 -1.03 -16.42
CA LEU A 456 -10.26 -1.21 -17.86
C LEU A 456 -10.34 -2.68 -18.28
N CYS A 457 -9.51 -3.54 -17.69
CA CYS A 457 -9.38 -4.95 -18.07
C CYS A 457 -10.23 -5.90 -17.22
N ASP A 458 -11.10 -5.37 -16.34
CA ASP A 458 -11.89 -6.17 -15.41
C ASP A 458 -11.02 -7.09 -14.53
N ASN A 459 -9.82 -6.64 -14.16
CA ASN A 459 -8.81 -7.44 -13.46
C ASN A 459 -8.61 -6.96 -12.01
N LYS A 460 -9.30 -7.64 -11.09
CA LYS A 460 -9.27 -7.34 -9.66
C LYS A 460 -7.89 -7.55 -9.03
N ALA A 461 -7.15 -8.57 -9.45
CA ALA A 461 -5.83 -8.85 -8.88
C ALA A 461 -4.86 -7.69 -9.11
N VAL A 462 -4.82 -7.15 -10.33
CA VAL A 462 -4.00 -5.97 -10.67
C VAL A 462 -4.46 -4.71 -9.92
N PHE A 463 -5.78 -4.53 -9.77
CA PHE A 463 -6.34 -3.41 -9.03
C PHE A 463 -5.98 -3.45 -7.54
N ASP A 464 -6.16 -4.61 -6.89
CA ASP A 464 -5.81 -4.80 -5.48
C ASP A 464 -4.30 -4.65 -5.25
N GLN A 465 -3.48 -5.19 -6.16
CA GLN A 465 -2.02 -5.01 -6.11
C GLN A 465 -1.62 -3.53 -6.16
N ALA A 466 -2.26 -2.74 -7.03
CA ALA A 466 -2.03 -1.30 -7.10
C ALA A 466 -2.43 -0.58 -5.79
N LEU A 467 -3.54 -0.98 -5.17
CA LEU A 467 -3.97 -0.47 -3.85
C LEU A 467 -2.96 -0.82 -2.75
N ASP A 468 -2.35 -2.01 -2.78
CA ASP A 468 -1.39 -2.39 -1.74
C ASP A 468 -0.11 -1.55 -1.80
N TYR A 469 0.36 -1.16 -2.99
CA TYR A 469 1.45 -0.17 -3.10
C TYR A 469 1.13 1.15 -2.40
N PHE A 470 -0.13 1.61 -2.47
CA PHE A 470 -0.57 2.82 -1.78
C PHE A 470 -0.57 2.66 -0.25
N TYR A 471 -1.05 1.51 0.24
CA TYR A 471 -1.21 1.27 1.67
C TYR A 471 0.08 0.81 2.37
N ARG A 472 0.87 -0.07 1.73
CA ARG A 472 1.94 -0.85 2.38
C ARG A 472 3.26 -0.88 1.64
N GLY A 473 3.32 -0.38 0.40
CA GLY A 473 4.57 -0.33 -0.35
C GLY A 473 5.71 0.39 0.41
N ASP A 474 6.95 -0.08 0.27
CA ASP A 474 8.17 0.57 0.75
C ASP A 474 8.69 1.68 -0.17
N ILE A 475 7.89 2.04 -1.16
CA ILE A 475 8.23 2.95 -2.26
C ILE A 475 7.69 4.35 -1.96
N ASN A 476 8.21 5.38 -2.63
CA ASN A 476 7.75 6.76 -2.42
C ASN A 476 6.26 6.97 -2.75
N GLY A 477 5.67 6.12 -3.59
CA GLY A 477 4.24 6.12 -3.92
C GLY A 477 3.29 5.70 -2.77
N ASN A 478 3.79 5.04 -1.73
CA ASN A 478 3.02 4.76 -0.51
C ASN A 478 2.59 6.07 0.15
N ILE A 479 1.34 6.21 0.60
CA ILE A 479 0.81 7.48 1.11
C ILE A 479 1.59 8.04 2.32
N GLN A 480 2.14 7.16 3.16
CA GLN A 480 2.96 7.55 4.29
C GLN A 480 4.37 7.96 3.87
N ASN A 481 4.88 7.53 2.71
CA ASN A 481 6.13 8.03 2.10
C ASN A 481 5.90 9.28 1.24
N ALA A 482 4.82 9.32 0.47
CA ALA A 482 4.47 10.44 -0.41
C ALA A 482 4.29 11.75 0.35
N VAL A 483 3.61 11.69 1.50
CA VAL A 483 3.45 12.80 2.44
C VAL A 483 4.14 12.39 3.73
N TRP A 484 5.46 12.39 3.78
CA TRP A 484 6.20 11.67 4.83
C TRP A 484 6.14 12.30 6.22
N PHE A 485 6.04 13.62 6.33
CA PHE A 485 6.06 14.33 7.60
C PHE A 485 4.80 15.16 7.80
N ILE A 486 4.13 15.00 8.94
CA ILE A 486 3.00 15.85 9.34
C ILE A 486 3.47 16.83 10.41
N HIS A 487 3.37 18.12 10.10
CA HIS A 487 3.74 19.23 10.98
C HIS A 487 2.67 19.48 12.05
N ASP A 488 3.04 20.20 13.11
CA ASP A 488 2.15 20.50 14.24
C ASP A 488 0.90 21.31 13.83
N ASN A 489 1.01 22.16 12.80
CA ASN A 489 -0.14 22.87 12.23
C ASN A 489 -1.05 21.99 11.33
N GLY A 490 -0.70 20.71 11.18
CA GLY A 490 -1.43 19.71 10.42
C GLY A 490 -1.13 19.67 8.92
N LEU A 491 -0.26 20.54 8.40
CA LEU A 491 0.18 20.43 7.01
C LEU A 491 1.11 19.23 6.83
N GLY A 492 1.04 18.59 5.66
CA GLY A 492 1.85 17.43 5.32
C GLY A 492 2.95 17.81 4.35
N GLN A 493 4.21 17.63 4.72
CA GLN A 493 5.32 17.80 3.81
C GLN A 493 5.39 16.61 2.85
N THR A 494 5.43 16.93 1.55
CA THR A 494 5.55 15.93 0.49
C THR A 494 7.01 15.52 0.29
N GLU A 495 7.23 14.31 -0.21
CA GLU A 495 8.55 13.72 -0.48
C GLU A 495 9.42 14.61 -1.39
N GLU A 496 8.84 15.23 -2.41
CA GLU A 496 9.57 16.05 -3.39
C GLU A 496 9.62 17.55 -3.05
N ALA A 497 9.14 17.97 -1.87
CA ALA A 497 9.07 19.39 -1.50
C ALA A 497 10.44 20.10 -1.53
N GLY A 498 11.53 19.38 -1.24
CA GLY A 498 12.90 19.88 -1.23
C GLY A 498 13.61 19.86 -2.59
N ARG A 499 13.01 19.26 -3.63
CA ARG A 499 13.61 19.08 -4.96
C ARG A 499 13.27 20.26 -5.89
N ASP A 500 12.04 20.31 -6.35
CA ASP A 500 11.45 21.40 -7.14
C ASP A 500 9.92 21.23 -7.21
N GLN A 501 9.21 22.33 -7.49
CA GLN A 501 7.75 22.32 -7.47
C GLN A 501 7.13 21.61 -8.67
N GLY A 502 7.82 21.51 -9.81
CA GLY A 502 7.30 20.85 -11.00
C GLY A 502 7.11 19.35 -10.80
N HIS A 503 8.13 18.69 -10.24
CA HIS A 503 8.05 17.27 -9.92
C HIS A 503 7.10 17.01 -8.74
N ASN A 504 7.16 17.84 -7.70
CA ASN A 504 6.26 17.74 -6.56
C ASN A 504 4.78 17.81 -6.95
N ASN A 505 4.41 18.75 -7.83
CA ASN A 505 3.07 18.79 -8.43
C ASN A 505 2.79 17.52 -9.22
N GLY A 506 3.71 17.09 -10.10
CA GLY A 506 3.55 15.88 -10.92
C GLY A 506 3.24 14.63 -10.10
N GLY A 507 4.01 14.34 -9.06
CA GLY A 507 3.79 13.18 -8.20
C GLY A 507 2.47 13.22 -7.43
N MET A 508 2.13 14.38 -6.86
CA MET A 508 0.86 14.55 -6.14
C MET A 508 -0.34 14.49 -7.09
N ASN A 509 -0.21 14.95 -8.33
CA ASN A 509 -1.25 14.86 -9.36
C ASN A 509 -1.58 13.42 -9.74
N PHE A 510 -0.56 12.59 -9.98
CA PHE A 510 -0.79 11.16 -10.22
C PHE A 510 -1.42 10.47 -9.01
N LEU A 511 -1.02 10.83 -7.78
CA LEU A 511 -1.60 10.29 -6.55
C LEU A 511 -3.07 10.71 -6.35
N ALA A 512 -3.43 11.95 -6.69
CA ALA A 512 -4.82 12.40 -6.66
C ALA A 512 -5.68 11.66 -7.69
N ARG A 513 -5.15 11.40 -8.89
CA ARG A 513 -5.84 10.58 -9.89
C ARG A 513 -5.99 9.14 -9.45
N PHE A 514 -4.97 8.57 -8.81
CA PHE A 514 -5.05 7.24 -8.19
C PHE A 514 -6.24 7.18 -7.20
N CYS A 515 -6.36 8.17 -6.33
CA CYS A 515 -7.48 8.28 -5.39
C CYS A 515 -8.82 8.48 -6.10
N GLN A 516 -8.87 9.21 -7.21
CA GLN A 516 -10.09 9.40 -8.01
C GLN A 516 -10.55 8.12 -8.71
N VAL A 517 -9.62 7.34 -9.28
CA VAL A 517 -9.92 6.03 -9.87
C VAL A 517 -10.46 5.08 -8.79
N ALA A 518 -9.79 5.03 -7.63
CA ALA A 518 -10.22 4.20 -6.51
C ALA A 518 -11.60 4.63 -5.97
N TRP A 519 -11.86 5.93 -5.86
CA TRP A 519 -13.15 6.48 -5.42
C TRP A 519 -14.30 6.05 -6.32
N ASN A 520 -14.09 6.08 -7.64
CA ASN A 520 -15.11 5.66 -8.61
C ASN A 520 -15.41 4.14 -8.53
N GLN A 521 -14.55 3.36 -7.88
CA GLN A 521 -14.75 1.95 -7.57
C GLN A 521 -15.21 1.70 -6.11
N GLY A 522 -15.50 2.76 -5.35
CA GLY A 522 -16.01 2.67 -3.98
C GLY A 522 -14.95 2.65 -2.88
N HIS A 523 -13.68 2.95 -3.18
CA HIS A 523 -12.61 3.03 -2.20
C HIS A 523 -12.30 4.49 -1.82
N ASP A 524 -12.58 4.89 -0.57
CA ASP A 524 -12.31 6.26 -0.08
C ASP A 524 -10.84 6.47 0.33
N LEU A 525 -9.95 6.51 -0.66
CA LEU A 525 -8.53 6.82 -0.43
C LEU A 525 -8.30 8.29 -0.09
N PHE A 526 -9.19 9.19 -0.51
CA PHE A 526 -9.14 10.61 -0.12
C PHE A 526 -9.30 10.76 1.41
N GLY A 527 -10.12 9.92 2.04
CA GLY A 527 -10.29 9.88 3.50
C GLY A 527 -9.16 9.19 4.27
N TYR A 528 -8.32 8.41 3.60
CA TYR A 528 -7.36 7.53 4.24
C TYR A 528 -6.28 8.29 5.03
N ASP A 529 -5.81 7.67 6.11
CA ASP A 529 -4.82 8.20 7.06
C ASP A 529 -5.16 9.64 7.51
N ASN A 530 -6.43 9.84 7.90
CA ASN A 530 -6.97 11.13 8.32
C ASN A 530 -6.78 12.25 7.27
N ASN A 531 -7.23 11.97 6.04
CA ASN A 531 -7.09 12.82 4.85
C ASN A 531 -5.64 13.23 4.54
N ARG A 532 -4.69 12.29 4.61
CA ARG A 532 -3.25 12.58 4.41
C ARG A 532 -2.94 13.19 3.05
N LEU A 533 -3.64 12.77 2.00
CA LEU A 533 -3.53 13.37 0.67
C LEU A 533 -3.86 14.87 0.72
N LEU A 534 -4.95 15.26 1.40
CA LEU A 534 -5.31 16.67 1.56
C LEU A 534 -4.23 17.46 2.32
N ARG A 535 -3.60 16.87 3.35
CA ARG A 535 -2.51 17.54 4.09
C ARG A 535 -1.34 17.89 3.17
N GLY A 536 -0.95 16.95 2.31
CA GLY A 536 0.10 17.13 1.31
C GLY A 536 -0.24 18.18 0.27
N ILE A 537 -1.47 18.14 -0.27
CA ILE A 537 -1.88 19.06 -1.34
C ILE A 537 -2.13 20.48 -0.81
N GLU A 538 -2.67 20.64 0.40
CA GLU A 538 -2.80 21.96 1.03
C GLU A 538 -1.43 22.57 1.34
N TYR A 539 -0.45 21.77 1.75
CA TYR A 539 0.94 22.21 1.92
C TYR A 539 1.52 22.71 0.58
N LEU A 540 1.39 21.89 -0.47
CA LEU A 540 1.86 22.21 -1.81
C LEU A 540 1.21 23.48 -2.37
N ALA A 541 -0.11 23.60 -2.23
CA ALA A 541 -0.88 24.76 -2.66
C ALA A 541 -0.49 26.02 -1.88
N LYS A 542 -0.38 25.94 -0.54
CA LYS A 542 0.03 27.06 0.32
C LYS A 542 1.37 27.61 -0.14
N TYR A 543 2.35 26.73 -0.35
CA TYR A 543 3.69 27.15 -0.76
C TYR A 543 3.74 27.76 -2.16
N ASN A 544 3.03 27.18 -3.14
CA ASN A 544 2.95 27.70 -4.51
C ASN A 544 2.06 28.94 -4.64
N LEU A 545 1.24 29.26 -3.63
CA LEU A 545 0.55 30.54 -3.48
C LEU A 545 1.41 31.61 -2.78
N PHE A 546 2.72 31.37 -2.66
CA PHE A 546 3.71 32.27 -2.05
C PHE A 546 3.56 32.49 -0.54
N TYR A 547 2.88 31.58 0.17
CA TYR A 547 2.91 31.53 1.63
C TYR A 547 4.08 30.67 2.12
N ASP A 548 4.50 30.90 3.36
CA ASP A 548 5.51 30.08 4.02
C ASP A 548 4.90 28.77 4.54
N VAL A 549 5.74 27.73 4.54
CA VAL A 549 5.42 26.40 5.08
C VAL A 549 6.58 25.89 5.93
N PRO A 550 6.30 25.15 7.01
CA PRO A 550 7.36 24.53 7.81
C PRO A 550 8.05 23.41 7.01
N TYR A 551 9.33 23.14 7.29
CA TYR A 551 10.09 22.13 6.56
C TYR A 551 11.05 21.35 7.46
N VAL A 552 11.09 20.03 7.30
CA VAL A 552 12.08 19.14 7.92
C VAL A 552 13.01 18.59 6.83
N PRO A 553 14.34 18.58 7.03
CA PRO A 553 15.29 18.02 6.06
C PRO A 553 14.91 16.60 5.62
N HIS A 554 14.98 16.36 4.30
CA HIS A 554 14.60 15.09 3.69
C HIS A 554 15.76 14.48 2.89
N ARG A 555 15.79 13.14 2.80
CA ARG A 555 16.75 12.39 2.00
C ARG A 555 16.15 11.05 1.57
N THR A 556 16.44 10.58 0.36
CA THR A 556 16.15 9.22 -0.11
C THR A 556 17.37 8.32 0.13
N CYS A 557 17.20 7.00 0.00
CA CYS A 557 18.25 6.03 0.28
C CYS A 557 19.56 6.23 -0.52
N ASP A 558 19.48 6.81 -1.71
CA ASP A 558 20.61 6.98 -2.63
C ASP A 558 21.06 8.44 -2.80
N MET A 559 20.28 9.41 -2.30
CA MET A 559 20.62 10.81 -2.44
C MET A 559 21.91 11.11 -1.70
N ARG A 560 22.89 11.69 -2.41
CA ARG A 560 24.17 12.10 -1.83
C ARG A 560 24.08 13.39 -1.03
N GLN A 561 23.01 14.16 -1.23
CA GLN A 561 22.79 15.46 -0.59
C GLN A 561 21.45 15.45 0.16
N THR A 562 21.44 16.09 1.31
CA THR A 562 20.21 16.32 2.10
C THR A 562 19.50 17.55 1.55
N GLU A 563 18.21 17.41 1.25
CA GLU A 563 17.35 18.54 0.88
C GLU A 563 16.99 19.29 2.17
N ALA A 564 17.80 20.29 2.52
CA ALA A 564 17.73 20.97 3.81
C ALA A 564 16.61 22.01 3.95
N VAL A 565 16.05 22.47 2.83
CA VAL A 565 14.99 23.48 2.77
C VAL A 565 13.97 23.10 1.69
N VAL A 566 12.76 23.64 1.80
CA VAL A 566 11.76 23.59 0.71
C VAL A 566 12.31 24.33 -0.52
N SER A 567 12.15 23.74 -1.70
CA SER A 567 12.77 24.26 -2.92
C SER A 567 12.02 25.45 -3.51
N GLU A 568 12.72 26.55 -3.78
CA GLU A 568 12.21 27.71 -4.54
C GLU A 568 12.11 27.44 -6.05
N ALA A 569 12.72 26.35 -6.55
CA ALA A 569 12.72 26.04 -7.97
C ALA A 569 11.30 25.74 -8.47
N GLY A 570 10.81 26.59 -9.37
CA GLY A 570 9.46 26.48 -9.93
C GLY A 570 8.34 26.94 -9.00
N ARG A 571 8.63 27.63 -7.89
CA ARG A 571 7.59 28.17 -6.99
C ARG A 571 6.61 29.07 -7.74
N GLY A 572 5.32 28.85 -7.51
CA GLY A 572 4.23 29.47 -8.27
C GLY A 572 3.64 28.57 -9.35
N ALA A 573 4.21 27.38 -9.57
CA ALA A 573 3.63 26.39 -10.47
C ALA A 573 2.35 25.80 -9.85
N LEU A 574 1.21 26.22 -10.38
CA LEU A 574 -0.09 25.60 -10.12
C LEU A 574 -0.45 24.64 -11.26
N ASP A 575 -1.08 23.52 -10.92
CA ASP A 575 -1.43 22.49 -11.89
C ASP A 575 -2.96 22.18 -11.90
N PRO A 576 -3.46 21.54 -12.97
CA PRO A 576 -4.83 21.04 -13.11
C PRO A 576 -5.43 20.20 -11.97
N MET A 577 -4.63 19.68 -11.03
CA MET A 577 -5.15 18.80 -9.98
C MET A 577 -6.10 19.55 -9.04
N PHE A 578 -5.90 20.87 -8.84
CA PHE A 578 -6.61 21.60 -7.79
C PHE A 578 -8.13 21.63 -7.98
N GLU A 579 -8.64 21.53 -9.21
CA GLU A 579 -10.09 21.40 -9.45
C GLU A 579 -10.66 20.10 -8.87
N LEU A 580 -9.96 18.98 -9.11
CA LEU A 580 -10.33 17.69 -8.54
C LEU A 580 -10.32 17.77 -7.00
N ILE A 581 -9.26 18.32 -6.42
CA ILE A 581 -9.09 18.35 -4.96
C ILE A 581 -10.10 19.27 -4.29
N HIS A 582 -10.26 20.49 -4.80
CA HIS A 582 -11.26 21.42 -4.30
C HIS A 582 -12.65 20.78 -4.33
N HIS A 583 -13.09 20.26 -5.47
CA HIS A 583 -14.44 19.74 -5.55
C HIS A 583 -14.64 18.43 -4.79
N HIS A 584 -13.63 17.56 -4.72
CA HIS A 584 -13.73 16.34 -3.93
C HIS A 584 -13.87 16.66 -2.43
N TYR A 585 -12.97 17.45 -1.86
CA TYR A 585 -13.03 17.70 -0.42
C TYR A 585 -14.13 18.70 -0.04
N VAL A 586 -14.28 19.81 -0.78
CA VAL A 586 -15.24 20.88 -0.42
C VAL A 586 -16.65 20.51 -0.83
N ASN A 587 -16.86 20.14 -2.10
CA ASN A 587 -18.21 20.00 -2.65
C ASN A 587 -18.78 18.57 -2.60
N ILE A 588 -17.95 17.56 -2.36
CA ILE A 588 -18.41 16.17 -2.13
C ILE A 588 -18.35 15.81 -0.64
N LYS A 589 -17.21 16.04 0.03
CA LYS A 589 -17.03 15.68 1.45
C LYS A 589 -17.44 16.77 2.46
N GLY A 590 -17.68 18.01 2.02
CA GLY A 590 -18.05 19.12 2.91
C GLY A 590 -16.90 19.57 3.83
N LEU A 591 -15.65 19.29 3.48
CA LEU A 591 -14.44 19.65 4.24
C LEU A 591 -13.81 20.95 3.73
N SER A 592 -13.00 21.59 4.57
CA SER A 592 -12.27 22.82 4.23
C SER A 592 -10.95 22.51 3.52
N ALA A 593 -10.74 23.10 2.33
CA ALA A 593 -9.49 23.05 1.56
C ALA A 593 -9.14 24.45 0.98
N PRO A 594 -8.82 25.44 1.84
CA PRO A 594 -8.72 26.85 1.44
C PRO A 594 -7.64 27.12 0.38
N PHE A 595 -6.46 26.50 0.50
CA PHE A 595 -5.37 26.77 -0.44
C PHE A 595 -5.61 26.10 -1.79
N SER A 596 -6.14 24.87 -1.79
CA SER A 596 -6.56 24.18 -3.01
C SER A 596 -7.71 24.92 -3.70
N THR A 597 -8.64 25.49 -2.93
CA THR A 597 -9.75 26.32 -3.46
C THR A 597 -9.20 27.54 -4.19
N ARG A 598 -8.30 28.29 -3.55
CA ARG A 598 -7.69 29.46 -4.17
C ARG A 598 -6.85 29.11 -5.39
N ALA A 599 -6.12 28.00 -5.36
CA ALA A 599 -5.36 27.52 -6.51
C ALA A 599 -6.27 27.15 -7.69
N ALA A 600 -7.38 26.45 -7.44
CA ALA A 600 -8.38 26.14 -8.45
C ALA A 600 -9.01 27.41 -9.04
N GLU A 601 -9.37 28.39 -8.21
CA GLU A 601 -9.93 29.67 -8.65
C GLU A 601 -8.99 30.47 -9.56
N LEU A 602 -7.68 30.46 -9.28
CA LEU A 602 -6.68 31.14 -10.12
C LEU A 602 -6.50 30.47 -11.49
N LEU A 603 -6.74 29.17 -11.59
CA LEU A 603 -6.59 28.40 -12.82
C LEU A 603 -7.85 28.40 -13.70
N ARG A 604 -9.01 28.77 -13.15
CA ARG A 604 -10.31 28.67 -13.83
C ARG A 604 -10.48 29.72 -14.95
N PRO A 605 -11.04 29.34 -16.12
CA PRO A 605 -11.30 27.97 -16.56
C PRO A 605 -9.98 27.25 -16.91
N GLU A 606 -9.82 26.05 -16.38
CA GLU A 606 -8.58 25.29 -16.53
C GLU A 606 -8.37 24.80 -17.99
N PRO A 607 -7.19 25.04 -18.59
CA PRO A 607 -6.91 24.64 -19.96
C PRO A 607 -6.64 23.14 -20.11
N GLY A 608 -6.69 22.66 -21.35
CA GLY A 608 -6.12 21.38 -21.75
C GLY A 608 -4.59 21.44 -21.88
N PRO A 609 -3.93 20.29 -22.06
CA PRO A 609 -2.49 20.20 -22.26
C PRO A 609 -2.05 20.92 -23.54
N ASN A 610 -0.88 21.57 -23.53
CA ASN A 610 -0.31 22.24 -24.70
C ASN A 610 1.22 22.02 -24.81
N THR A 611 1.63 21.09 -25.69
CA THR A 611 3.06 20.78 -25.87
C THR A 611 3.89 21.90 -26.47
N SER A 612 3.28 22.96 -27.01
CA SER A 612 4.01 24.15 -27.46
C SER A 612 4.54 24.99 -26.30
N ILE A 613 3.99 24.86 -25.09
CA ILE A 613 4.49 25.52 -23.87
C ILE A 613 5.60 24.68 -23.24
N HIS A 614 5.32 23.39 -22.99
CA HIS A 614 6.31 22.46 -22.47
C HIS A 614 5.96 21.02 -22.87
N PRO A 615 6.94 20.18 -23.26
CA PRO A 615 6.68 18.80 -23.69
C PRO A 615 5.93 17.95 -22.65
N SER A 616 6.15 18.19 -21.36
CA SER A 616 5.46 17.46 -20.28
C SER A 616 4.04 17.95 -19.97
N GLN A 617 3.52 18.97 -20.67
CA GLN A 617 2.12 19.37 -20.46
C GLN A 617 1.15 18.26 -20.82
N VAL A 618 1.56 17.29 -21.65
CA VAL A 618 0.78 16.08 -21.94
C VAL A 618 1.02 14.95 -20.94
N ASP A 619 1.61 15.18 -19.78
CA ASP A 619 1.59 14.20 -18.68
C ASP A 619 0.22 14.16 -17.98
N TRP A 620 -0.68 15.07 -18.36
CA TRP A 620 -1.99 15.27 -17.77
C TRP A 620 -3.08 15.62 -18.79
N PHE A 621 -4.34 15.46 -18.40
CA PHE A 621 -5.49 15.62 -19.31
C PHE A 621 -6.09 17.03 -19.36
N GLY A 622 -6.03 17.76 -18.24
CA GLY A 622 -6.59 19.10 -18.12
C GLY A 622 -8.12 19.11 -18.06
N PHE A 623 -8.71 20.29 -18.29
CA PHE A 623 -10.16 20.51 -18.28
C PHE A 623 -10.83 20.08 -16.96
N GLY A 624 -10.15 20.23 -15.83
CA GLY A 624 -10.72 19.95 -14.51
C GLY A 624 -11.95 20.80 -14.20
N THR A 625 -12.00 22.04 -14.68
CA THR A 625 -13.18 22.90 -14.57
C THR A 625 -14.41 22.30 -15.25
N LEU A 626 -14.25 21.64 -16.41
CA LEU A 626 -15.36 20.93 -17.05
C LEU A 626 -15.69 19.64 -16.28
N THR A 627 -14.67 18.88 -15.91
CA THR A 627 -14.83 17.48 -15.51
C THR A 627 -15.13 17.28 -14.03
N TYR A 628 -14.53 18.07 -13.14
CA TYR A 628 -14.66 17.90 -11.69
C TYR A 628 -15.63 18.89 -11.05
N THR A 629 -15.90 20.05 -11.66
CA THR A 629 -16.78 21.06 -11.05
C THR A 629 -18.11 20.48 -10.58
N ARG A 630 -18.39 20.76 -9.29
CA ARG A 630 -19.60 20.42 -8.56
C ARG A 630 -20.28 21.68 -8.06
N GLU A 631 -21.59 21.59 -7.89
CA GLU A 631 -22.33 22.61 -7.12
C GLU A 631 -21.75 22.77 -5.72
N PRO A 632 -21.89 23.95 -5.09
CA PRO A 632 -21.55 24.15 -3.69
C PRO A 632 -22.20 23.11 -2.79
N PHE A 633 -21.48 22.68 -1.75
CA PHE A 633 -22.03 21.77 -0.76
C PHE A 633 -23.14 22.47 0.06
N GLU A 634 -24.33 21.86 0.14
CA GLU A 634 -25.49 22.45 0.85
C GLU A 634 -25.67 21.91 2.28
N GLY A 635 -24.80 20.99 2.75
CA GLY A 635 -24.93 20.37 4.06
C GLY A 635 -24.11 21.07 5.16
N ASP A 636 -24.42 20.71 6.42
CA ASP A 636 -23.64 21.08 7.59
C ASP A 636 -22.77 19.89 8.03
N VAL A 637 -21.50 19.89 7.63
CA VAL A 637 -20.51 18.89 8.09
C VAL A 637 -19.74 19.50 9.26
N PRO A 638 -19.77 18.90 10.46
CA PRO A 638 -18.98 19.41 11.59
C PRO A 638 -17.48 19.22 11.34
N PRO A 639 -16.61 19.99 12.02
CA PRO A 639 -15.19 19.70 12.02
C PRO A 639 -14.90 18.24 12.37
N SER A 640 -13.88 17.66 11.77
CA SER A 640 -13.58 16.23 11.89
C SER A 640 -12.10 15.98 12.16
N GLY A 641 -11.75 14.75 12.54
CA GLY A 641 -10.35 14.36 12.79
C GLY A 641 -9.65 15.23 13.84
N LEU A 642 -10.38 15.74 14.84
CA LEU A 642 -9.80 16.48 15.96
C LEU A 642 -8.76 15.58 16.64
N THR A 643 -7.60 16.15 16.91
CA THR A 643 -6.51 15.53 17.66
C THR A 643 -6.09 16.47 18.78
N ALA A 644 -5.62 15.91 19.90
CA ALA A 644 -5.07 16.65 21.03
C ALA A 644 -3.73 16.03 21.42
N LYS A 645 -2.65 16.80 21.32
CA LYS A 645 -1.29 16.37 21.65
C LYS A 645 -0.79 17.15 22.86
N VAL A 646 -0.38 16.45 23.91
CA VAL A 646 0.29 17.09 25.05
C VAL A 646 1.72 17.45 24.65
N ARG A 647 2.15 18.65 25.05
CA ARG A 647 3.52 19.14 24.90
C ARG A 647 3.89 19.88 26.18
N GLY A 648 4.64 19.20 27.06
CA GLY A 648 4.85 19.68 28.43
C GLY A 648 3.52 19.82 29.17
N SER A 649 3.21 21.02 29.67
CA SER A 649 1.94 21.32 30.36
C SER A 649 0.83 21.88 29.48
N ARG A 650 1.00 21.86 28.15
CA ARG A 650 0.05 22.43 27.18
C ARG A 650 -0.55 21.33 26.30
N VAL A 651 -1.70 21.63 25.69
CA VAL A 651 -2.35 20.76 24.70
C VAL A 651 -2.45 21.48 23.36
N LEU A 652 -1.87 20.89 22.31
CA LEU A 652 -2.03 21.30 20.92
C LEU A 652 -3.21 20.57 20.30
N LEU A 653 -4.21 21.32 19.84
CA LEU A 653 -5.35 20.82 19.09
C LEU A 653 -5.13 21.02 17.58
N ASN A 654 -5.53 20.05 16.76
CA ASN A 654 -5.58 20.16 15.29
C ASN A 654 -6.80 19.43 14.74
N TRP A 655 -7.46 19.97 13.71
CA TRP A 655 -8.68 19.38 13.14
C TRP A 655 -8.84 19.68 11.65
N TRP A 656 -9.75 18.93 11.00
CA TRP A 656 -10.28 19.23 9.69
C TRP A 656 -11.46 20.18 9.78
N GLY A 657 -11.40 21.23 8.98
CA GLY A 657 -12.43 22.25 8.91
C GLY A 657 -13.65 21.83 8.10
N SER A 658 -14.72 22.61 8.23
CA SER A 658 -15.95 22.48 7.45
C SER A 658 -15.89 23.37 6.21
N ALA A 659 -16.50 22.92 5.11
CA ALA A 659 -16.71 23.75 3.93
C ALA A 659 -17.43 25.05 4.31
N TYR A 660 -16.97 26.18 3.76
CA TYR A 660 -17.53 27.53 3.99
C TYR A 660 -17.53 28.00 5.45
N ALA A 661 -16.74 27.38 6.33
CA ALA A 661 -16.54 27.89 7.68
C ALA A 661 -15.94 29.30 7.63
N THR A 662 -16.47 30.19 8.46
CA THR A 662 -15.96 31.54 8.69
C THR A 662 -15.08 31.58 9.94
N ASN A 663 -15.46 30.80 10.96
CA ASN A 663 -14.75 30.65 12.22
C ASN A 663 -14.85 29.22 12.76
N TYR A 664 -13.98 28.87 13.70
CA TYR A 664 -14.07 27.67 14.53
C TYR A 664 -14.23 28.04 15.99
N VAL A 665 -15.10 27.34 16.72
CA VAL A 665 -15.32 27.50 18.16
C VAL A 665 -14.65 26.33 18.88
N ILE A 666 -13.59 26.61 19.63
CA ILE A 666 -12.82 25.62 20.38
C ILE A 666 -13.40 25.47 21.77
N LYS A 667 -13.68 24.24 22.18
CA LYS A 667 -14.42 23.95 23.40
C LYS A 667 -13.69 22.92 24.26
N ARG A 668 -13.81 23.04 25.58
CA ARG A 668 -13.23 22.13 26.58
C ARG A 668 -14.23 21.78 27.68
N ALA A 669 -14.23 20.53 28.12
CA ALA A 669 -14.97 20.04 29.27
C ALA A 669 -14.05 19.24 30.21
N THR A 670 -14.46 19.10 31.47
CA THR A 670 -13.81 18.23 32.47
C THR A 670 -14.51 16.88 32.62
N THR A 671 -15.64 16.70 31.95
CA THR A 671 -16.45 15.47 31.92
C THR A 671 -16.74 15.08 30.47
N ARG A 672 -16.72 13.76 30.21
CA ARG A 672 -17.00 13.20 28.88
C ARG A 672 -18.39 13.64 28.40
N GLY A 673 -18.46 14.17 27.18
CA GLY A 673 -19.71 14.64 26.56
C GLY A 673 -20.17 16.03 27.03
N GLY A 674 -19.39 16.73 27.84
CA GLY A 674 -19.71 18.07 28.33
C GLY A 674 -20.30 18.10 29.75
N PRO A 675 -20.78 19.27 30.21
CA PRO A 675 -20.94 20.52 29.45
C PRO A 675 -19.60 21.15 29.03
N TYR A 676 -19.56 21.72 27.82
CA TYR A 676 -18.34 22.36 27.30
C TYR A 676 -18.33 23.87 27.55
N THR A 677 -17.14 24.40 27.87
CA THR A 677 -16.82 25.82 27.90
C THR A 677 -16.06 26.20 26.64
N THR A 678 -16.43 27.32 26.00
CA THR A 678 -15.66 27.88 24.88
C THR A 678 -14.33 28.44 25.37
N LEU A 679 -13.22 27.98 24.80
CA LEU A 679 -11.88 28.51 25.03
C LEU A 679 -11.58 29.69 24.12
N ALA A 680 -11.94 29.57 22.84
CA ALA A 680 -11.67 30.57 21.81
C ALA A 680 -12.60 30.41 20.60
N THR A 681 -12.73 31.48 19.83
CA THR A 681 -13.31 31.47 18.48
C THR A 681 -12.26 32.03 17.51
N ILE A 682 -11.76 31.21 16.59
CA ILE A 682 -10.68 31.60 15.66
C ILE A 682 -11.20 31.70 14.22
N PRO A 683 -10.67 32.61 13.37
CA PRO A 683 -11.04 32.67 11.96
C PRO A 683 -10.66 31.40 11.19
N ALA A 684 -11.48 30.99 10.23
CA ALA A 684 -11.26 29.75 9.47
C ALA A 684 -10.12 29.82 8.44
N HIS A 685 -9.60 31.01 8.16
CA HIS A 685 -8.47 31.23 7.25
C HIS A 685 -7.10 31.14 7.95
N GLU A 686 -7.08 31.00 9.28
CA GLU A 686 -5.85 30.73 10.03
C GLU A 686 -5.46 29.24 9.97
N ASP A 687 -4.25 28.91 10.42
CA ASP A 687 -3.83 27.52 10.57
C ASP A 687 -4.80 26.81 11.53
N ARG A 688 -5.26 25.61 11.15
CA ARG A 688 -6.29 24.83 11.87
C ARG A 688 -5.76 24.18 13.15
N MET A 689 -5.17 24.99 14.03
CA MET A 689 -4.57 24.56 15.28
C MET A 689 -4.90 25.52 16.43
N PHE A 690 -4.88 25.01 17.66
CA PHE A 690 -5.07 25.82 18.86
C PHE A 690 -4.25 25.29 20.03
N TRP A 691 -3.62 26.19 20.79
CA TRP A 691 -2.89 25.84 22.01
C TRP A 691 -3.72 26.14 23.25
N ASP A 692 -4.11 25.11 23.97
CA ASP A 692 -4.58 25.25 25.34
C ASP A 692 -3.38 25.26 26.29
N THR A 693 -3.09 26.44 26.86
CA THR A 693 -1.90 26.69 27.68
C THR A 693 -2.10 26.47 29.18
N ALA A 694 -3.35 26.26 29.61
CA ALA A 694 -3.70 26.03 31.01
C ALA A 694 -4.81 24.98 31.16
N PRO A 695 -4.59 23.73 30.69
CA PRO A 695 -5.45 22.61 31.05
C PRO A 695 -5.33 22.32 32.55
N ALA A 696 -6.47 22.10 33.22
CA ALA A 696 -6.48 21.67 34.62
C ALA A 696 -5.95 20.24 34.76
N ASP A 697 -5.46 19.89 35.95
CA ASP A 697 -5.06 18.51 36.26
C ASP A 697 -6.24 17.55 36.08
N GLY A 698 -5.97 16.40 35.44
CA GLY A 698 -6.98 15.39 35.12
C GLY A 698 -7.13 15.15 33.62
N THR A 699 -8.25 14.55 33.22
CA THR A 699 -8.59 14.35 31.80
C THR A 699 -9.42 15.53 31.30
N ALA A 700 -8.92 16.21 30.27
CA ALA A 700 -9.64 17.24 29.54
C ALA A 700 -10.29 16.65 28.29
N TYR A 701 -11.50 17.10 27.97
CA TYR A 701 -12.26 16.67 26.79
C TYR A 701 -12.46 17.86 25.85
N TYR A 702 -12.01 17.73 24.61
CA TYR A 702 -12.05 18.81 23.62
C TYR A 702 -13.02 18.50 22.49
N ALA A 703 -13.67 19.55 22.00
CA ALA A 703 -14.50 19.53 20.81
C ALA A 703 -14.36 20.83 20.03
N VAL A 704 -14.60 20.79 18.72
CA VAL A 704 -14.58 21.97 17.85
C VAL A 704 -15.83 21.99 16.99
N SER A 705 -16.51 23.13 16.92
CA SER A 705 -17.59 23.39 15.94
C SER A 705 -17.16 24.47 14.95
N ALA A 706 -17.88 24.59 13.83
CA ALA A 706 -17.64 25.62 12.81
C ALA A 706 -18.82 26.59 12.76
N LEU A 707 -18.54 27.87 12.50
CA LEU A 707 -19.57 28.85 12.14
C LEU A 707 -19.63 28.96 10.61
N THR A 708 -20.76 28.60 10.02
CA THR A 708 -21.03 28.66 8.57
C THR A 708 -22.17 29.65 8.29
N PRO A 709 -22.45 30.00 7.02
CA PRO A 709 -23.62 30.80 6.67
C PRO A 709 -24.97 30.22 7.12
N SER A 710 -25.04 28.89 7.31
CA SER A 710 -26.21 28.16 7.83
C SER A 710 -26.33 28.17 9.36
N GLY A 711 -25.26 28.51 10.09
CA GLY A 711 -25.23 28.57 11.56
C GLY A 711 -24.00 27.92 12.17
N GLU A 712 -24.05 27.66 13.48
CA GLU A 712 -23.02 26.84 14.13
C GLU A 712 -23.29 25.35 13.89
N THR A 713 -22.30 24.63 13.39
CA THR A 713 -22.39 23.18 13.16
C THR A 713 -22.39 22.39 14.48
N ALA A 714 -22.69 21.10 14.41
CA ALA A 714 -22.44 20.20 15.53
C ALA A 714 -20.95 20.21 15.95
N ASN A 715 -20.69 19.80 17.18
CA ASN A 715 -19.32 19.56 17.63
C ASN A 715 -18.68 18.42 16.82
N SER A 716 -17.37 18.51 16.63
CA SER A 716 -16.52 17.40 16.20
C SER A 716 -16.67 16.19 17.12
N GLY A 717 -16.12 15.06 16.68
CA GLY A 717 -15.80 13.98 17.62
C GLY A 717 -14.97 14.53 18.79
N GLU A 718 -15.36 14.16 20.01
CA GLU A 718 -14.66 14.55 21.24
C GLU A 718 -13.32 13.83 21.34
N VAL A 719 -12.26 14.55 21.73
CA VAL A 719 -10.98 13.96 22.11
C VAL A 719 -10.72 14.16 23.59
N ALA A 720 -10.44 13.06 24.29
CA ALA A 720 -9.99 13.07 25.68
C ALA A 720 -8.46 13.08 25.74
N VAL A 721 -7.90 13.87 26.64
CA VAL A 721 -6.45 13.90 26.87
C VAL A 721 -6.14 14.02 28.36
N SER A 722 -5.24 13.17 28.84
CA SER A 722 -4.66 13.26 30.18
C SER A 722 -3.29 13.92 30.11
N LEU A 723 -3.01 14.78 31.10
CA LEU A 723 -1.66 15.33 31.31
C LEU A 723 -0.73 14.32 32.00
N GLN A 724 -1.27 13.25 32.60
CA GLN A 724 -0.49 12.20 33.22
C GLN A 724 0.04 11.20 32.17
N PRO A 725 1.28 10.69 32.31
CA PRO A 725 1.81 9.62 31.48
C PRO A 725 0.94 8.36 31.55
N ARG A 726 0.56 7.80 30.39
CA ARG A 726 -0.15 6.53 30.31
C ARG A 726 0.82 5.42 29.90
N LEU A 727 0.71 4.27 30.58
CA LEU A 727 1.42 3.05 30.24
C LEU A 727 0.74 2.38 29.03
N ILE A 728 1.54 2.05 28.02
CA ILE A 728 1.12 1.46 26.73
C ILE A 728 1.42 -0.03 26.68
N ALA A 729 2.56 -0.43 27.22
CA ALA A 729 2.96 -1.83 27.32
C ALA A 729 3.79 -2.01 28.59
N HIS A 730 3.60 -3.14 29.26
CA HIS A 730 4.43 -3.55 30.38
C HIS A 730 4.65 -5.06 30.37
N LEU A 731 5.81 -5.48 29.88
CA LEU A 731 6.23 -6.88 29.88
C LEU A 731 7.17 -7.10 31.06
N LYS A 732 6.67 -7.77 32.11
CA LYS A 732 7.48 -8.11 33.29
C LYS A 732 8.47 -9.23 32.99
N PHE A 733 8.09 -10.18 32.13
CA PHE A 733 8.82 -11.41 31.83
C PHE A 733 8.90 -12.41 33.01
N ASP A 734 7.86 -12.41 33.86
CA ASP A 734 7.72 -13.29 35.03
C ASP A 734 7.17 -14.69 34.70
N GLU A 735 6.89 -14.98 33.42
CA GLU A 735 6.42 -16.27 32.99
C GLU A 735 7.45 -17.38 33.24
N THR A 736 6.97 -18.59 33.54
CA THR A 736 7.83 -19.76 33.76
C THR A 736 7.77 -20.77 32.62
N SER A 737 6.86 -20.59 31.65
CA SER A 737 6.65 -21.47 30.50
C SER A 737 5.83 -20.80 29.41
N GLY A 738 5.79 -21.40 28.22
CA GLY A 738 5.03 -20.89 27.07
C GLY A 738 5.82 -19.89 26.22
N ALA A 739 5.19 -19.40 25.16
CA ALA A 739 5.82 -18.54 24.14
C ALA A 739 5.33 -17.09 24.16
N HIS A 740 4.63 -16.67 25.22
CA HIS A 740 4.05 -15.32 25.32
C HIS A 740 4.58 -14.58 26.54
N ALA A 741 5.10 -13.37 26.34
CA ALA A 741 5.34 -12.38 27.39
C ALA A 741 4.05 -11.57 27.56
N ARG A 742 3.37 -11.70 28.70
CA ARG A 742 2.06 -11.07 28.90
C ARG A 742 2.20 -9.59 29.26
N ASP A 743 1.33 -8.78 28.67
CA ASP A 743 1.21 -7.37 28.96
C ASP A 743 0.43 -7.12 30.27
N ALA A 744 1.13 -6.54 31.25
CA ALA A 744 0.56 -6.14 32.53
C ALA A 744 -0.16 -4.78 32.47
N SER A 745 -0.02 -4.00 31.38
CA SER A 745 -0.68 -2.70 31.25
C SER A 745 -2.17 -2.81 30.90
N GLY A 746 -2.62 -3.98 30.43
CA GLY A 746 -4.00 -4.23 30.03
C GLY A 746 -4.39 -3.69 28.66
N ASN A 747 -3.41 -3.28 27.83
CA ASN A 747 -3.65 -2.72 26.50
C ASN A 747 -3.48 -3.76 25.37
N GLY A 748 -3.23 -5.03 25.70
CA GLY A 748 -3.10 -6.11 24.72
C GLY A 748 -1.76 -6.10 23.99
N ALA A 749 -0.71 -5.60 24.63
CA ALA A 749 0.63 -5.50 24.06
C ALA A 749 1.50 -6.77 24.26
N ASP A 750 0.87 -7.96 24.30
CA ASP A 750 1.55 -9.24 24.55
C ASP A 750 2.69 -9.46 23.54
N GLY A 751 3.87 -9.83 24.03
CA GLY A 751 5.01 -10.23 23.21
C GLY A 751 4.97 -11.73 22.88
N VAL A 752 5.47 -12.11 21.70
CA VAL A 752 5.62 -13.51 21.27
C VAL A 752 7.09 -13.85 21.14
N LEU A 753 7.54 -14.91 21.81
CA LEU A 753 8.92 -15.40 21.73
C LEU A 753 9.12 -16.14 20.41
N SER A 754 10.20 -15.80 19.71
CA SER A 754 10.62 -16.43 18.46
C SER A 754 11.88 -17.27 18.64
N ALA A 755 12.03 -18.31 17.81
CA ALA A 755 13.19 -19.22 17.79
C ALA A 755 13.52 -19.88 19.16
N GLY A 756 12.50 -20.10 20.00
CA GLY A 756 12.63 -20.86 21.25
C GLY A 756 13.34 -20.11 22.39
N GLY A 757 13.16 -18.79 22.49
CA GLY A 757 13.57 -18.01 23.67
C GLY A 757 13.08 -18.65 24.98
N THR A 758 13.81 -18.44 26.08
CA THR A 758 13.57 -19.15 27.34
C THR A 758 13.37 -18.22 28.52
N TRP A 759 12.56 -18.64 29.48
CA TRP A 759 12.36 -17.96 30.75
C TRP A 759 13.45 -18.35 31.75
N MET A 760 14.03 -17.37 32.45
CA MET A 760 15.06 -17.58 33.49
C MET A 760 14.80 -16.66 34.68
N ALA A 761 15.54 -16.84 35.78
CA ALA A 761 15.48 -15.93 36.92
C ALA A 761 15.99 -14.53 36.53
N GLY A 762 15.16 -13.51 36.73
CA GLY A 762 15.45 -12.12 36.34
C GLY A 762 16.19 -11.32 37.39
N ARG A 763 16.18 -9.99 37.21
CA ARG A 763 16.57 -9.06 38.28
C ARG A 763 15.52 -9.12 39.39
N GLN A 764 14.26 -9.23 39.00
CA GLN A 764 13.12 -9.41 39.87
C GLN A 764 12.17 -10.43 39.27
N GLY A 765 11.88 -11.50 39.99
CA GLY A 765 11.04 -12.58 39.45
C GLY A 765 11.71 -13.28 38.26
N GLY A 766 11.10 -13.17 37.08
CA GLY A 766 11.56 -13.77 35.84
C GLY A 766 12.26 -12.79 34.88
N ALA A 767 12.85 -13.33 33.83
CA ALA A 767 13.36 -12.59 32.69
C ALA A 767 13.29 -13.46 31.43
N VAL A 768 13.20 -12.82 30.27
CA VAL A 768 13.38 -13.50 28.99
C VAL A 768 14.87 -13.54 28.66
N HIS A 769 15.39 -14.73 28.38
CA HIS A 769 16.75 -14.96 27.91
C HIS A 769 16.74 -15.19 26.39
N LEU A 770 17.56 -14.42 25.69
CA LEU A 770 17.70 -14.41 24.24
C LEU A 770 19.16 -14.75 23.88
N ALA A 771 19.34 -15.83 23.12
CA ALA A 771 20.64 -16.30 22.66
C ALA A 771 20.89 -15.90 21.19
N ARG A 772 22.02 -15.22 20.94
CA ARG A 772 22.38 -14.71 19.59
C ARG A 772 22.57 -15.80 18.55
N ASP A 773 23.17 -16.92 18.94
CA ASP A 773 23.52 -18.05 18.07
C ASP A 773 22.29 -18.81 17.58
N ARG A 774 21.19 -18.69 18.32
CA ARG A 774 19.87 -19.22 17.98
C ARG A 774 18.93 -18.18 17.38
N LYS A 775 19.40 -16.97 17.09
CA LYS A 775 18.61 -15.87 16.48
C LYS A 775 17.31 -15.58 17.26
N GLN A 776 17.37 -15.58 18.59
CA GLN A 776 16.19 -15.44 19.46
C GLN A 776 15.79 -13.99 19.68
N TYR A 777 14.49 -13.73 19.71
CA TYR A 777 13.91 -12.39 19.94
C TYR A 777 12.47 -12.48 20.45
N VAL A 778 11.92 -11.36 20.89
CA VAL A 778 10.49 -11.20 21.20
C VAL A 778 9.86 -10.27 20.16
N ALA A 779 8.77 -10.67 19.54
CA ALA A 779 7.97 -9.83 18.65
C ALA A 779 6.81 -9.17 19.40
N LEU A 780 6.65 -7.87 19.22
CA LEU A 780 5.53 -7.09 19.76
C LEU A 780 4.48 -6.84 18.67
N PRO A 781 3.23 -6.51 19.04
CA PRO A 781 2.16 -6.25 18.08
C PRO A 781 2.50 -5.12 17.10
N ALA A 782 1.91 -5.18 15.90
CA ALA A 782 1.99 -4.10 14.93
C ALA A 782 1.32 -2.81 15.46
N GLY A 783 1.83 -1.65 15.04
CA GLY A 783 1.27 -0.35 15.42
C GLY A 783 1.54 0.09 16.86
N ILE A 784 2.39 -0.61 17.62
CA ILE A 784 2.67 -0.30 19.04
C ILE A 784 3.20 1.13 19.26
N THR A 785 3.77 1.77 18.23
CA THR A 785 4.29 3.14 18.26
C THR A 785 3.37 4.18 17.62
N THR A 786 2.26 3.80 16.98
CA THR A 786 1.48 4.67 16.07
C THR A 786 0.92 5.92 16.73
N ASN A 787 0.71 5.92 18.05
CA ASN A 787 0.16 7.08 18.79
C ASN A 787 1.18 7.76 19.72
N LEU A 788 2.46 7.42 19.61
CA LEU A 788 3.52 7.97 20.46
C LEU A 788 4.13 9.22 19.81
N ASN A 789 3.73 10.40 20.27
CA ASN A 789 4.33 11.66 19.84
C ASN A 789 5.49 12.02 20.78
N ASP A 790 5.16 12.19 22.05
CA ASP A 790 6.14 12.14 23.15
C ASP A 790 6.13 10.70 23.69
N PHE A 791 7.24 10.24 24.26
CA PHE A 791 7.30 8.85 24.76
C PHE A 791 8.35 8.63 25.84
N THR A 792 8.22 7.50 26.54
CA THR A 792 9.31 6.86 27.29
C THR A 792 9.34 5.37 26.96
N ILE A 793 10.49 4.81 26.63
CA ILE A 793 10.71 3.36 26.59
C ILE A 793 11.79 3.02 27.59
N ALA A 794 11.53 2.07 28.50
CA ALA A 794 12.44 1.69 29.57
C ALA A 794 12.49 0.17 29.76
N THR A 795 13.64 -0.39 30.13
CA THR A 795 13.80 -1.82 30.46
C THR A 795 15.08 -2.08 31.24
N TRP A 796 15.12 -3.20 31.95
CA TRP A 796 16.35 -3.76 32.48
C TRP A 796 16.96 -4.74 31.48
N VAL A 797 18.28 -4.65 31.29
CA VAL A 797 19.05 -5.55 30.42
C VAL A 797 20.28 -6.08 31.14
N ARG A 798 20.59 -7.36 30.94
CA ARG A 798 21.85 -7.98 31.36
C ARG A 798 22.46 -8.74 30.19
N LEU A 799 23.57 -8.23 29.69
CA LEU A 799 24.24 -8.78 28.51
C LEU A 799 25.08 -10.01 28.87
N SER A 800 24.99 -11.07 28.07
CA SER A 800 25.86 -12.26 28.14
C SER A 800 27.14 -12.06 27.33
N SER A 801 27.03 -11.40 26.19
CA SER A 801 28.16 -10.91 25.40
C SER A 801 27.81 -9.55 24.78
N LEU A 802 28.82 -8.86 24.23
CA LEU A 802 28.62 -7.56 23.60
C LEU A 802 29.29 -7.52 22.23
N SER A 803 28.51 -7.20 21.21
CA SER A 803 28.97 -6.84 19.87
C SER A 803 28.36 -5.51 19.47
N SER A 804 28.99 -4.80 18.53
CA SER A 804 28.38 -3.58 18.00
C SER A 804 27.08 -3.92 17.27
N TRP A 805 26.11 -3.00 17.34
CA TRP A 805 24.82 -3.05 16.64
C TRP A 805 23.84 -4.13 17.08
N MET A 806 24.11 -4.83 18.19
CA MET A 806 23.04 -5.52 18.91
C MET A 806 21.92 -4.53 19.26
N ARG A 807 20.67 -4.99 19.29
CA ARG A 807 19.51 -4.16 19.65
C ARG A 807 18.88 -4.68 20.93
N ILE A 808 18.66 -3.78 21.89
CA ILE A 808 17.80 -4.08 23.05
C ILE A 808 16.36 -4.15 22.54
N TRP A 809 15.97 -3.14 21.78
CA TRP A 809 14.73 -3.08 21.01
C TRP A 809 14.93 -2.32 19.71
N ASP A 810 14.13 -2.66 18.71
CA ASP A 810 14.12 -2.06 17.38
C ASP A 810 12.70 -2.12 16.78
N PHE A 811 12.12 -0.95 16.51
CA PHE A 811 10.75 -0.78 16.03
C PHE A 811 10.76 -0.07 14.69
N GLY A 812 10.10 -0.65 13.70
CA GLY A 812 10.14 -0.11 12.35
C GLY A 812 9.23 -0.83 11.38
N PHE A 813 9.54 -0.66 10.12
CA PHE A 813 8.84 -1.28 9.02
C PHE A 813 9.78 -2.21 8.29
N GLY A 814 9.31 -3.42 7.99
CA GLY A 814 9.83 -4.13 6.83
C GLY A 814 8.70 -4.34 5.86
N SER A 815 8.96 -3.97 4.61
CA SER A 815 8.03 -4.26 3.54
C SER A 815 8.17 -5.73 3.17
N PRO A 816 7.05 -6.45 3.03
CA PRO A 816 7.08 -7.76 2.42
C PRO A 816 7.54 -7.72 0.94
N LEU A 817 7.58 -6.53 0.34
CA LEU A 817 8.12 -6.26 -0.99
C LEU A 817 9.57 -5.73 -0.96
N ALA A 818 10.24 -5.74 0.20
CA ALA A 818 11.62 -5.29 0.31
C ALA A 818 12.54 -6.18 -0.55
N ARG A 819 13.17 -5.56 -1.55
CA ARG A 819 13.84 -6.21 -2.69
C ARG A 819 15.29 -6.58 -2.51
N VAL A 820 15.94 -5.89 -1.60
CA VAL A 820 17.37 -5.95 -1.40
C VAL A 820 17.57 -5.94 0.09
N GLU A 821 18.39 -6.87 0.59
CA GLU A 821 18.79 -6.87 1.99
C GLU A 821 19.23 -5.46 2.45
N ASN A 822 18.78 -5.08 3.65
CA ASN A 822 19.46 -4.09 4.50
C ASN A 822 19.39 -2.61 4.12
N THR A 823 18.23 -2.04 3.79
CA THR A 823 18.01 -0.63 4.20
C THR A 823 16.56 -0.37 4.61
N PRO A 824 16.14 -0.77 5.83
CA PRO A 824 14.93 -0.24 6.43
C PRO A 824 14.96 1.30 6.33
N THR A 825 13.88 1.90 5.83
CA THR A 825 13.81 3.35 5.65
C THR A 825 13.27 4.04 6.90
N ARG A 826 12.49 3.32 7.72
CA ARG A 826 11.84 3.86 8.92
C ARG A 826 12.03 2.95 10.10
N TYR A 827 12.71 3.44 11.13
CA TYR A 827 12.93 2.69 12.34
C TYR A 827 13.33 3.60 13.50
N MET A 828 13.24 3.04 14.70
CA MET A 828 13.89 3.54 15.90
C MET A 828 14.45 2.38 16.70
N PHE A 829 15.62 2.56 17.30
CA PHE A 829 16.25 1.51 18.10
C PHE A 829 16.95 2.05 19.34
N LEU A 830 17.25 1.13 20.25
CA LEU A 830 18.27 1.31 21.28
C LEU A 830 19.33 0.21 21.18
N SER A 831 20.58 0.60 20.99
CA SER A 831 21.72 -0.29 20.95
C SER A 831 22.55 -0.19 22.24
N PRO A 832 22.97 -1.31 22.86
CA PRO A 832 23.87 -1.28 24.01
C PRO A 832 25.30 -0.85 23.62
N ARG A 833 25.63 -0.92 22.32
CA ARG A 833 26.88 -0.44 21.73
C ARG A 833 26.71 -0.21 20.23
N ALA A 834 26.65 1.05 19.81
CA ALA A 834 26.72 1.44 18.41
C ALA A 834 28.14 1.29 17.85
N GLY A 835 28.29 1.51 16.53
CA GLY A 835 29.60 1.56 15.86
C GLY A 835 30.55 2.61 16.46
N SER A 836 30.02 3.68 17.06
CA SER A 836 30.77 4.70 17.82
C SER A 836 31.29 4.20 19.17
N GLY A 837 30.91 2.99 19.61
CA GLY A 837 31.38 2.37 20.84
C GLY A 837 30.57 2.73 22.10
N VAL A 838 29.48 3.48 21.97
CA VAL A 838 28.62 3.91 23.09
C VAL A 838 27.20 3.39 22.96
N VAL A 839 26.40 3.43 24.03
CA VAL A 839 24.94 3.22 23.95
C VAL A 839 24.35 4.29 23.04
N ARG A 840 23.43 3.90 22.14
CA ARG A 840 22.81 4.83 21.20
C ARG A 840 21.32 4.57 21.07
N PHE A 841 20.55 5.64 21.20
CA PHE A 841 19.22 5.73 20.60
C PHE A 841 19.32 6.39 19.22
N ALA A 842 18.54 5.91 18.26
CA ALA A 842 18.35 6.59 16.99
C ALA A 842 16.91 6.42 16.49
N ILE A 843 16.42 7.42 15.74
CA ILE A 843 15.16 7.37 14.98
C ILE A 843 15.38 7.96 13.59
N THR A 844 14.77 7.37 12.57
CA THR A 844 14.83 7.87 11.19
C THR A 844 13.56 7.54 10.42
N GLY A 845 13.18 8.45 9.51
CA GLY A 845 12.13 8.23 8.51
C GLY A 845 12.70 7.99 7.10
N SER A 846 14.03 8.05 6.96
CA SER A 846 14.73 8.15 5.67
C SER A 846 16.05 7.33 5.64
N GLY A 847 16.15 6.29 6.48
CA GLY A 847 17.32 5.42 6.58
C GLY A 847 18.47 5.97 7.44
N GLY A 848 19.53 5.17 7.58
CA GLY A 848 20.61 5.39 8.58
C GLY A 848 21.35 6.72 8.47
N ALA A 849 21.43 7.29 7.27
CA ALA A 849 22.22 8.50 7.03
C ALA A 849 21.54 9.79 7.54
N LEU A 850 20.26 9.74 7.93
CA LEU A 850 19.51 10.82 8.56
C LEU A 850 19.02 10.46 9.98
N GLU A 851 19.63 9.46 10.62
CA GLU A 851 19.32 9.15 12.01
C GLU A 851 19.46 10.37 12.91
N GLN A 852 18.41 10.65 13.66
CA GLN A 852 18.42 11.60 14.76
C GLN A 852 18.85 10.83 16.01
N GLN A 853 20.10 11.05 16.45
CA GLN A 853 20.79 10.18 17.41
C GLN A 853 20.88 10.82 18.80
N ILE A 854 20.84 9.98 19.84
CA ILE A 854 21.28 10.32 21.19
C ILE A 854 22.36 9.32 21.57
N ASP A 855 23.59 9.80 21.69
CA ASP A 855 24.72 9.01 22.16
C ASP A 855 24.89 9.15 23.67
N GLY A 856 25.12 8.02 24.33
CA GLY A 856 25.64 7.99 25.70
C GLY A 856 27.15 8.25 25.73
N THR A 857 27.76 7.97 26.89
CA THR A 857 29.21 8.22 27.11
C THR A 857 30.07 6.96 27.06
N ALA A 858 29.46 5.78 27.15
CA ALA A 858 30.14 4.47 27.22
C ALA A 858 29.20 3.35 26.72
N PRO A 859 29.71 2.15 26.38
CA PRO A 859 28.85 0.99 26.11
C PRO A 859 28.29 0.39 27.41
N LEU A 860 27.21 -0.41 27.32
CA LEU A 860 26.75 -1.17 28.49
C LEU A 860 27.73 -2.29 28.88
N PRO A 861 27.97 -2.53 30.18
CA PRO A 861 28.83 -3.62 30.64
C PRO A 861 28.17 -5.00 30.48
N VAL A 862 29.00 -6.02 30.27
CA VAL A 862 28.59 -7.44 30.23
C VAL A 862 28.42 -7.98 31.66
N GLY A 863 27.44 -8.87 31.85
CA GLY A 863 27.25 -9.64 33.08
C GLY A 863 26.57 -8.89 34.23
N VAL A 864 26.21 -7.62 34.04
CA VAL A 864 25.58 -6.76 35.07
C VAL A 864 24.22 -6.26 34.57
N TRP A 865 23.23 -6.23 35.46
CA TRP A 865 21.94 -5.61 35.17
C TRP A 865 22.08 -4.09 35.07
N LYS A 866 21.53 -3.51 34.00
CA LYS A 866 21.45 -2.07 33.76
C LYS A 866 20.03 -1.66 33.41
N HIS A 867 19.54 -0.60 34.03
CA HIS A 867 18.29 0.03 33.61
C HIS A 867 18.62 1.01 32.49
N VAL A 868 17.91 0.92 31.37
CA VAL A 868 18.04 1.87 30.27
C VAL A 868 16.68 2.48 29.97
N ALA A 869 16.66 3.79 29.69
CA ALA A 869 15.45 4.48 29.27
C ALA A 869 15.74 5.57 28.23
N VAL A 870 14.80 5.76 27.31
CA VAL A 870 14.81 6.89 26.35
C VAL A 870 13.52 7.67 26.53
N THR A 871 13.62 8.98 26.67
CA THR A 871 12.46 9.89 26.72
C THR A 871 12.51 10.87 25.54
N LEU A 872 11.36 11.21 24.95
CA LEU A 872 11.21 12.31 23.99
C LEU A 872 10.05 13.22 24.42
N SER A 873 10.33 14.51 24.59
CA SER A 873 9.34 15.56 24.88
C SER A 873 9.46 16.69 23.85
N GLY A 874 8.48 16.82 22.95
CA GLY A 874 8.65 17.68 21.78
C GLY A 874 9.86 17.23 20.95
N SER A 875 10.86 18.10 20.76
CA SER A 875 12.11 17.73 20.08
C SER A 875 13.26 17.31 21.00
N ASN A 876 13.03 17.31 22.32
CA ASN A 876 14.08 17.05 23.31
C ASN A 876 14.09 15.58 23.74
N GLY A 877 15.07 14.85 23.21
CA GLY A 877 15.35 13.47 23.56
C GLY A 877 16.43 13.35 24.64
N VAL A 878 16.24 12.43 25.59
CA VAL A 878 17.22 12.11 26.64
C VAL A 878 17.36 10.60 26.79
N LEU A 879 18.61 10.12 26.86
CA LEU A 879 18.99 8.73 27.11
C LEU A 879 19.49 8.60 28.54
N TYR A 880 19.00 7.60 29.26
CA TYR A 880 19.32 7.32 30.66
C TYR A 880 19.92 5.93 30.83
N VAL A 881 20.89 5.82 31.76
CA VAL A 881 21.41 4.55 32.28
C VAL A 881 21.36 4.60 33.80
N ASP A 882 20.78 3.59 34.43
CA ASP A 882 20.56 3.49 35.89
C ASP A 882 19.90 4.73 36.50
N GLY A 883 18.97 5.33 35.75
CA GLY A 883 18.22 6.52 36.18
C GLY A 883 18.94 7.85 35.95
N VAL A 884 20.19 7.83 35.47
CA VAL A 884 21.02 9.01 35.25
C VAL A 884 21.06 9.36 33.76
N PRO A 885 20.86 10.63 33.35
CA PRO A 885 20.98 11.02 31.94
C PRO A 885 22.44 10.88 31.48
N VAL A 886 22.64 10.16 30.39
CA VAL A 886 23.97 9.93 29.77
C VAL A 886 24.10 10.57 28.38
N GLY A 887 23.01 11.06 27.81
CA GLY A 887 23.00 11.75 26.52
C GLY A 887 21.72 12.55 26.30
N THR A 888 21.82 13.66 25.58
CA THR A 888 20.69 14.54 25.23
C THR A 888 20.82 15.03 23.79
N ASN A 889 19.71 15.08 23.06
CA ASN A 889 19.62 15.76 21.78
C ASN A 889 18.32 16.57 21.71
N SER A 890 18.42 17.89 21.50
CA SER A 890 17.26 18.80 21.42
C SER A 890 16.69 18.95 20.01
N GLN A 891 17.19 18.20 19.04
CA GLN A 891 16.87 18.27 17.61
C GLN A 891 16.28 16.94 17.09
N ILE A 892 15.58 16.18 17.95
CA ILE A 892 14.84 14.99 17.56
C ILE A 892 13.45 15.40 17.06
N HIS A 893 13.33 15.80 15.80
CA HIS A 893 12.07 16.26 15.19
C HIS A 893 11.14 15.12 14.76
N LEU A 894 11.65 13.89 14.68
CA LEU A 894 10.85 12.69 14.39
C LEU A 894 10.29 12.09 15.67
N THR A 895 9.00 11.80 15.64
CA THR A 895 8.29 11.06 16.69
C THR A 895 8.03 9.62 16.25
N PRO A 896 7.89 8.65 17.17
CA PRO A 896 7.55 7.28 16.77
C PRO A 896 6.24 7.17 15.98
N ALA A 897 5.25 8.02 16.26
CA ALA A 897 4.00 8.10 15.49
C ALA A 897 4.22 8.46 14.01
N GLN A 898 5.28 9.22 13.70
CA GLN A 898 5.64 9.57 12.32
C GLN A 898 6.35 8.44 11.56
N LEU A 899 6.76 7.36 12.24
CA LEU A 899 7.19 6.13 11.57
C LEU A 899 6.01 5.41 10.89
N GLY A 900 4.77 5.70 11.29
CA GLY A 900 3.56 5.12 10.74
C GLY A 900 3.07 3.89 11.51
N HIS A 901 2.42 2.97 10.80
CA HIS A 901 1.95 1.71 11.38
C HIS A 901 3.06 0.65 11.31
N THR A 902 3.93 0.62 12.30
CA THR A 902 5.09 -0.29 12.33
C THR A 902 4.67 -1.76 12.34
N THR A 903 5.30 -2.58 11.51
CA THR A 903 4.99 -4.02 11.34
C THR A 903 6.06 -4.93 11.91
N GLN A 904 7.27 -4.41 12.14
CA GLN A 904 8.41 -5.16 12.67
C GLN A 904 8.86 -4.51 13.97
N ASN A 905 8.31 -4.98 15.08
CA ASN A 905 8.58 -4.45 16.41
C ASN A 905 9.23 -5.55 17.26
N TRP A 906 10.53 -5.44 17.53
CA TRP A 906 11.27 -6.53 18.16
C TRP A 906 12.05 -6.09 19.40
N LEU A 907 12.17 -7.01 20.35
CA LEU A 907 13.14 -6.99 21.42
C LEU A 907 14.22 -8.01 21.08
N GLY A 908 15.47 -7.57 20.96
CA GLY A 908 16.61 -8.46 20.68
C GLY A 908 16.98 -8.71 19.21
N ARG A 909 16.30 -8.09 18.24
CA ARG A 909 16.56 -8.21 16.80
C ARG A 909 16.69 -6.83 16.14
N SER A 910 17.54 -6.72 15.12
CA SER A 910 17.74 -5.51 14.31
C SER A 910 16.92 -5.54 13.03
N GLN A 911 16.55 -4.37 12.52
CA GLN A 911 15.99 -4.21 11.17
C GLN A 911 17.03 -4.44 10.07
N TYR A 912 18.31 -4.42 10.43
CA TYR A 912 19.42 -4.83 9.58
C TYR A 912 19.88 -6.24 9.95
N ALA A 913 20.70 -6.86 9.10
CA ALA A 913 21.43 -8.11 9.38
C ALA A 913 22.55 -7.93 10.43
N ASP A 914 22.27 -7.22 11.52
CA ASP A 914 23.16 -7.05 12.67
C ASP A 914 23.05 -8.25 13.64
N PRO A 915 24.02 -8.44 14.55
CA PRO A 915 23.94 -9.48 15.57
C PRO A 915 22.69 -9.36 16.45
N TYR A 916 22.02 -10.49 16.69
CA TYR A 916 20.97 -10.61 17.69
C TYR A 916 21.51 -10.30 19.09
N LEU A 917 20.63 -9.83 19.98
CA LEU A 917 20.97 -9.64 21.39
C LEU A 917 21.35 -10.97 22.02
N ASP A 918 22.37 -10.92 22.87
CA ASP A 918 22.82 -12.04 23.67
C ASP A 918 22.75 -11.65 25.15
N GLY A 919 21.67 -12.05 25.82
CA GLY A 919 21.42 -11.60 27.19
C GLY A 919 19.99 -11.79 27.66
N MET A 920 19.66 -11.09 28.74
CA MET A 920 18.38 -11.16 29.42
C MET A 920 17.71 -9.79 29.46
N LEU A 921 16.39 -9.77 29.29
CA LEU A 921 15.54 -8.58 29.45
C LEU A 921 14.54 -8.82 30.57
N ASP A 922 14.30 -7.76 31.34
CA ASP A 922 13.37 -7.72 32.46
C ASP A 922 12.61 -6.37 32.41
N ASP A 923 11.33 -6.39 32.79
CA ASP A 923 10.54 -5.21 33.10
C ASP A 923 10.50 -4.11 31.98
N PHE A 924 10.18 -4.52 30.76
CA PHE A 924 10.06 -3.64 29.59
C PHE A 924 8.78 -2.82 29.61
N ARG A 925 8.88 -1.50 29.44
CA ARG A 925 7.77 -0.55 29.48
C ARG A 925 7.79 0.44 28.33
N ILE A 926 6.59 0.81 27.87
CA ILE A 926 6.36 1.92 26.95
C ILE A 926 5.34 2.87 27.58
N TYR A 927 5.64 4.17 27.62
CA TYR A 927 4.73 5.24 28.02
C TYR A 927 4.49 6.21 26.86
N ASP A 928 3.30 6.79 26.80
CA ASP A 928 2.94 7.80 25.79
C ASP A 928 3.37 9.24 26.13
N ARG A 929 4.21 9.41 27.15
CA ARG A 929 4.80 10.69 27.55
C ARG A 929 6.26 10.51 27.94
N ALA A 930 7.02 11.59 27.84
CA ALA A 930 8.30 11.69 28.52
C ALA A 930 8.09 11.69 30.04
N LEU A 931 8.64 10.68 30.71
CA LEU A 931 8.71 10.67 32.17
C LEU A 931 9.75 11.69 32.63
N THR A 932 9.48 12.30 33.79
CA THR A 932 10.42 13.23 34.43
C THR A 932 11.68 12.49 34.90
N PRO A 933 12.82 13.18 35.08
CA PRO A 933 14.03 12.55 35.62
C PRO A 933 13.79 11.83 36.97
N ALA A 934 12.92 12.35 37.83
CA ALA A 934 12.56 11.72 39.09
C ALA A 934 11.78 10.40 38.90
N GLN A 935 10.84 10.37 37.95
CA GLN A 935 10.11 9.15 37.60
C GLN A 935 11.04 8.09 36.97
N ILE A 936 11.99 8.50 36.13
CA ILE A 936 13.00 7.60 35.56
C ILE A 936 13.92 7.03 36.65
N ALA A 937 14.36 7.86 37.60
CA ALA A 937 15.15 7.41 38.75
C ALA A 937 14.36 6.42 39.62
N ALA A 938 13.06 6.64 39.81
CA ALA A 938 12.18 5.72 40.53
C ALA A 938 12.06 4.35 39.83
N LEU A 939 11.92 4.33 38.49
CA LEU A 939 11.93 3.07 37.72
C LEU A 939 13.26 2.32 37.89
N ALA A 940 14.39 3.03 37.83
CA ALA A 940 15.72 2.46 38.03
C ALA A 940 16.01 2.01 39.47
N ALA A 941 15.35 2.60 40.46
CA ALA A 941 15.47 2.22 41.87
C ALA A 941 14.48 1.13 42.29
N SER A 942 13.44 0.88 41.50
CA SER A 942 12.33 -0.02 41.88
C SER A 942 12.81 -1.45 42.14
N THR A 943 12.22 -2.05 43.20
CA THR A 943 12.45 -3.43 43.65
C THR A 943 11.17 -4.23 43.96
N ASP A 944 9.92 -3.70 43.80
CA ASP A 944 8.60 -4.38 43.58
C ASP A 944 7.40 -3.36 43.69
N PRO A 945 6.09 -3.73 43.57
CA PRO A 945 5.17 -3.42 42.47
C PRO A 945 4.09 -2.35 42.80
N SER A 946 4.31 -1.45 43.76
CA SER A 946 3.23 -0.62 44.32
C SER A 946 3.28 0.88 43.97
N VAL A 947 4.07 1.30 42.98
CA VAL A 947 4.04 2.70 42.49
C VAL A 947 2.99 2.84 41.39
N GLU A 948 1.75 2.48 41.70
CA GLU A 948 0.60 2.72 40.84
C GLU A 948 -0.55 3.27 41.70
N ALA A 949 -0.53 4.58 41.93
CA ALA A 949 -1.68 5.30 42.48
C ALA A 949 -1.61 6.79 42.11
N ALA A 950 -2.04 7.10 40.89
CA ALA A 950 -2.87 8.27 40.58
C ALA A 950 -3.50 8.15 39.18
N ALA A 951 -4.29 7.10 38.94
CA ALA A 951 -5.31 7.10 37.90
C ALA A 951 -6.65 6.67 38.54
N PRO A 952 -7.76 7.42 38.32
CA PRO A 952 -9.03 7.13 38.97
C PRO A 952 -9.62 5.83 38.42
N ARG A 953 -10.05 4.95 39.33
CA ARG A 953 -10.84 3.76 39.00
C ARG A 953 -12.28 4.19 38.75
N ASP A 954 -12.72 4.19 37.51
CA ASP A 954 -14.13 4.11 37.16
C ASP A 954 -14.47 2.67 36.76
N VAL A 955 -15.20 1.97 37.65
CA VAL A 955 -15.88 0.72 37.32
C VAL A 955 -17.38 1.03 37.30
N PRO A 956 -18.07 0.93 36.16
CA PRO A 956 -19.52 0.93 36.15
C PRO A 956 -20.03 -0.35 36.82
N GLY A 957 -20.83 -0.17 37.87
CA GLY A 957 -21.42 -1.27 38.64
C GLY A 957 -22.21 -2.24 37.78
N ARG A 958 -21.75 -3.50 37.72
CA ARG A 958 -22.55 -4.63 37.25
C ARG A 958 -23.48 -5.03 38.39
N ARG A 959 -24.74 -4.58 38.36
CA ARG A 959 -25.79 -5.11 39.23
C ARG A 959 -26.01 -6.58 38.89
N THR A 960 -25.66 -7.46 39.83
CA THR A 960 -26.11 -8.85 39.85
C THR A 960 -27.53 -8.88 40.43
N SER A 961 -28.54 -9.09 39.58
CA SER A 961 -29.86 -9.50 40.05
C SER A 961 -29.90 -11.02 40.13
N ALA A 962 -29.98 -11.54 41.35
CA ALA A 962 -30.30 -12.93 41.62
C ALA A 962 -31.69 -13.27 41.06
N ALA A 963 -31.79 -14.37 40.31
CA ALA A 963 -33.07 -14.96 39.94
C ALA A 963 -33.41 -16.05 40.98
N SER A 964 -34.48 -15.82 41.73
CA SER A 964 -35.18 -16.82 42.53
C SER A 964 -36.62 -16.88 42.03
N GLY A 965 -37.08 -18.08 41.68
CA GLY A 965 -38.48 -18.48 41.79
C GLY A 965 -39.40 -18.25 40.60
N GLY A 966 -40.03 -19.35 40.18
CA GLY A 966 -41.20 -19.55 39.31
C GLY A 966 -42.08 -18.36 38.93
N ASP A 967 -42.57 -18.33 37.68
CA ASP A 967 -43.81 -19.04 37.36
C ASP A 967 -44.12 -19.01 35.85
N GLU A 968 -44.72 -20.11 35.42
CA GLU A 968 -45.68 -20.35 34.35
C GLU A 968 -46.00 -19.32 33.22
N TRP A 969 -45.95 -19.86 31.99
CA TRP A 969 -47.02 -19.85 30.96
C TRP A 969 -47.14 -18.71 29.92
N ARG A 970 -46.64 -19.05 28.72
CA ARG A 970 -47.27 -19.01 27.36
C ARG A 970 -47.47 -17.70 26.56
N PRO A 971 -47.63 -17.84 25.21
CA PRO A 971 -47.16 -16.90 24.21
C PRO A 971 -48.27 -16.09 23.51
N ASP A 972 -47.83 -15.29 22.53
CA ASP A 972 -48.55 -14.62 21.43
C ASP A 972 -48.81 -13.11 21.62
N ARG A 973 -47.99 -12.29 20.95
CA ARG A 973 -48.38 -11.53 19.74
C ARG A 973 -47.21 -10.77 19.12
#